data_AF-A0AAV6VDB5-F1
#
_entry.id   AF-A0AAV6VDB5-F1
#
_cell.length_a   1.000
_cell.length_b   1.000
_cell.length_c   1.000
_cell.angle_alpha   90.00
_cell.angle_beta   90.00
_cell.angle_gamma   90.00
#
_symmetry.space_group_name_H-M   'P 1'
#
loop_
_entity.id
_entity.type
_entity.pdbx_description
1 polymer ?
#
loop_
_entity_poly.entity_id
_entity_poly.type
_entity_poly.pdbx_seq_one_letter_code
_entity_poly.pdbx_strand_id
1 'polypeptide(L)'
;MQNTKYVSQSLDAYIIPHGDSHQNEYVGSSDQRLAFVSGFTGSAALATVFLSQEDNQKDLIGEADDPSEAWKLLEDIYEPKSRARIAALRNEFFNLKKKPGQSMGIYLSHLQQVAKMLKNAGKEVPEDEIAYQMIANLPSEYDIAVQQIYQLKDSDFKPEIVRTAEEGRISSRHQEPVEALLSKERRPNAKPPTKEPKKLVCFRCETPGHFARNCHKPPLPQKKIEPWKERNPKKKPEGGFLAEALVSTTSGTVEFVIDTGATEHFCNDRTLFTDYEDIPTQEAAIAEGTTPIVGRGTAIVSRNQAALWTDGRYFLQAGKQLDDNWTLMKEAVSGTPTHGQFLNKILPVNGCVGVDALLTSFDTFQSLSSELKIQGHTLLPIEKNLVDEVWADKPPRHSNAIENVPIEYCGKTWQQKVEDIRREMEKENASVVVVTALDEIAWLFNLRGSDIEFNPIFYSYAIITKSSIWFFIDDLERLSSEAKASLENGKKNLTVAPYGSFSSTLQDIVNTNSNGKIWIKEDSSYSLVKLIPEKDRLLKDTSICLSKAIKNEQEIKCARNAHIKDAAALCEFHCWLSKSVSHQNITEMSAAEKLESFRKELDNYVGLSFETISGSGPNGAIIHYQATPETDRKITTEEIYLCDSGAHYRDLGTTDVTRTMHFGFPTSYEKMCYTLVLKGHIALSSLIFPQDIIGQRIDSFARQSLWEVGLDYMHGTGHGVGSFLNVHEGPMGIHYRQSKKLVGLQEGMILSIEPGVYLDEKFGIRLENLAVIKKAVTAHKFRDLDFLTFEPLTLVPFDKNLIDPALLTEKELNWLNTYHSTCKEVVGNFLLNRGKKEAYQWLIEATSHLG
;
A
#
# COMPACT_ATOMS: atom_id res chain seq x y z
N MET A 1 -25.28 2.89 -14.18
CA MET A 1 -25.76 1.71 -13.41
C MET A 1 -27.14 2.01 -12.83
N GLN A 2 -28.22 1.48 -13.39
CA GLN A 2 -29.51 1.44 -12.68
C GLN A 2 -29.66 0.06 -12.05
N ASN A 3 -29.44 -0.01 -10.74
CA ASN A 3 -29.81 -1.17 -9.95
C ASN A 3 -30.98 -0.78 -9.06
N THR A 4 -32.20 -0.84 -9.60
CA THR A 4 -33.45 -0.47 -8.91
C THR A 4 -33.67 -1.23 -7.61
N LYS A 5 -32.94 -2.33 -7.39
CA LYS A 5 -32.94 -3.09 -6.14
C LYS A 5 -32.22 -2.38 -5.00
N TYR A 6 -31.15 -1.61 -5.29
CA TYR A 6 -30.27 -1.04 -4.27
C TYR A 6 -30.19 0.49 -4.30
N VAL A 7 -30.36 1.11 -5.46
CA VAL A 7 -30.37 2.57 -5.62
C VAL A 7 -31.46 2.95 -6.63
N SER A 8 -32.32 3.89 -6.26
CA SER A 8 -33.40 4.36 -7.15
C SER A 8 -32.89 5.30 -8.25
N GLN A 9 -31.77 5.99 -8.02
CA GLN A 9 -31.07 6.81 -9.02
C GLN A 9 -30.09 5.97 -9.86
N SER A 10 -29.86 6.38 -11.11
CA SER A 10 -28.75 5.84 -11.91
C SER A 10 -27.42 6.35 -11.36
N LEU A 11 -26.44 5.47 -11.17
CA LEU A 11 -25.07 5.83 -10.79
C LEU A 11 -24.19 6.01 -12.03
N ASP A 12 -23.41 7.08 -12.04
CA ASP A 12 -22.39 7.39 -13.05
C ASP A 12 -20.99 6.90 -12.64
N ALA A 13 -20.72 6.89 -11.34
CA ALA A 13 -19.49 6.35 -10.77
C ALA A 13 -19.78 5.60 -9.46
N TYR A 14 -18.92 4.63 -9.13
CA TYR A 14 -18.93 3.94 -7.84
C TYR A 14 -17.54 3.93 -7.23
N ILE A 15 -17.47 4.34 -5.96
CA ILE A 15 -16.23 4.39 -5.18
C ILE A 15 -16.10 3.12 -4.35
N ILE A 16 -14.93 2.49 -4.45
CA ILE A 16 -14.55 1.29 -3.71
C ILE A 16 -13.44 1.70 -2.74
N PRO A 17 -13.75 1.92 -1.45
CA PRO A 17 -12.73 2.16 -0.45
C PRO A 17 -11.94 0.90 -0.13
N HIS A 18 -10.69 1.05 0.33
CA HIS A 18 -9.90 -0.06 0.87
C HIS A 18 -10.44 -0.58 2.21
N GLY A 19 -10.91 0.32 3.08
CA GLY A 19 -11.24 0.01 4.47
C GLY A 19 -12.46 -0.90 4.67
N ASP A 20 -12.54 -1.48 5.87
CA ASP A 20 -13.68 -2.26 6.35
C ASP A 20 -14.68 -1.40 7.15
N SER A 21 -15.71 -2.03 7.74
CA SER A 21 -16.71 -1.34 8.57
C SER A 21 -16.17 -0.72 9.88
N HIS A 22 -14.89 -0.96 10.19
CA HIS A 22 -14.19 -0.47 11.37
C HIS A 22 -13.01 0.45 11.02
N GLN A 23 -12.77 0.70 9.72
CA GLN A 23 -11.68 1.51 9.20
C GLN A 23 -10.29 1.01 9.60
N ASN A 24 -10.11 -0.32 9.63
CA ASN A 24 -8.78 -0.90 9.84
C ASN A 24 -7.86 -0.65 8.65
N GLU A 25 -6.55 -0.53 8.91
CA GLU A 25 -5.53 -0.44 7.86
C GLU A 25 -5.37 -1.76 7.10
N TYR A 26 -5.22 -2.87 7.83
CA TYR A 26 -5.32 -4.21 7.24
C TYR A 26 -6.76 -4.67 7.32
N VAL A 27 -7.25 -5.27 6.25
CA VAL A 27 -8.62 -5.79 6.17
C VAL A 27 -8.59 -7.31 6.06
N GLY A 28 -9.59 -7.97 6.65
CA GLY A 28 -9.77 -9.42 6.49
C GLY A 28 -9.97 -9.79 5.02
N SER A 29 -9.71 -11.06 4.68
CA SER A 29 -9.88 -11.59 3.30
C SER A 29 -11.29 -11.33 2.73
N SER A 30 -12.33 -11.38 3.58
CA SER A 30 -13.71 -11.05 3.22
C SER A 30 -13.96 -9.57 2.91
N ASP A 31 -13.01 -8.69 3.17
CA ASP A 31 -13.11 -7.25 2.98
C ASP A 31 -12.14 -6.71 1.91
N GLN A 32 -11.33 -7.56 1.28
CA GLN A 32 -10.36 -7.24 0.21
C GLN A 32 -11.02 -6.92 -1.17
N ARG A 33 -12.10 -6.14 -1.17
CA ARG A 33 -12.87 -5.78 -2.37
C ARG A 33 -12.05 -5.01 -3.39
N LEU A 34 -11.16 -4.13 -2.92
CA LEU A 34 -10.27 -3.36 -3.78
C LEU A 34 -9.30 -4.28 -4.53
N ALA A 35 -8.69 -5.23 -3.83
CA ALA A 35 -7.79 -6.22 -4.43
C ALA A 35 -8.52 -7.12 -5.41
N PHE A 36 -9.74 -7.57 -5.07
CA PHE A 36 -10.58 -8.35 -5.97
C PHE A 36 -10.89 -7.60 -7.29
N VAL A 37 -11.19 -6.30 -7.22
CA VAL A 37 -11.59 -5.51 -8.39
C VAL A 37 -10.40 -5.00 -9.21
N SER A 38 -9.27 -4.69 -8.58
CA SER A 38 -8.14 -4.01 -9.23
C SER A 38 -6.86 -4.84 -9.35
N GLY A 39 -6.73 -5.95 -8.60
CA GLY A 39 -5.47 -6.67 -8.42
C GLY A 39 -4.47 -5.96 -7.50
N PHE A 40 -4.74 -4.74 -7.04
CA PHE A 40 -3.85 -3.99 -6.15
C PHE A 40 -3.99 -4.43 -4.69
N THR A 41 -2.88 -4.84 -4.06
CA THR A 41 -2.87 -5.39 -2.69
C THR A 41 -2.30 -4.45 -1.62
N GLY A 42 -1.98 -3.20 -1.95
CA GLY A 42 -1.48 -2.23 -0.97
C GLY A 42 -2.56 -1.75 -0.01
N SER A 43 -2.18 -1.45 1.25
CA SER A 43 -3.12 -1.11 2.35
C SER A 43 -3.64 0.33 2.31
N ALA A 44 -3.20 1.16 1.36
CA ALA A 44 -3.64 2.56 1.24
C ALA A 44 -4.03 2.89 -0.20
N ALA A 45 -5.30 2.71 -0.54
CA ALA A 45 -5.83 3.15 -1.83
C ALA A 45 -7.34 3.40 -1.83
N LEU A 46 -7.80 4.11 -2.85
CA LEU A 46 -9.22 4.28 -3.18
C LEU A 46 -9.40 4.08 -4.69
N ALA A 47 -10.33 3.21 -5.08
CA ALA A 47 -10.69 3.03 -6.49
C ALA A 47 -12.01 3.70 -6.84
N THR A 48 -12.13 4.15 -8.09
CA THR A 48 -13.39 4.58 -8.69
C THR A 48 -13.59 3.88 -10.02
N VAL A 49 -14.76 3.25 -10.17
CA VAL A 49 -15.20 2.62 -11.42
C VAL A 49 -16.29 3.48 -12.05
N PHE A 50 -16.16 3.76 -13.35
CA PHE A 50 -17.11 4.56 -14.13
C PHE A 50 -18.02 3.67 -14.95
N LEU A 51 -19.29 4.07 -15.12
CA LEU A 51 -20.07 3.60 -16.26
C LEU A 51 -20.24 4.73 -17.26
N SER A 52 -19.67 4.55 -18.44
CA SER A 52 -20.34 5.03 -19.64
C SER A 52 -21.26 3.91 -20.13
N GLN A 53 -22.57 4.17 -20.18
CA GLN A 53 -23.32 3.59 -21.28
C GLN A 53 -22.90 4.36 -22.51
N GLU A 54 -22.40 3.65 -23.51
CA GLU A 54 -22.29 4.24 -24.84
C GLU A 54 -23.72 4.58 -25.30
N ASP A 55 -23.96 5.76 -25.89
CA ASP A 55 -25.32 6.11 -26.34
C ASP A 55 -25.81 5.12 -27.43
N ASN A 56 -24.91 4.41 -28.12
CA ASN A 56 -25.24 3.32 -29.04
C ASN A 56 -25.90 2.11 -28.35
N GLN A 57 -25.71 1.90 -27.03
CA GLN A 57 -26.28 0.76 -26.28
C GLN A 57 -27.71 1.04 -25.87
N LYS A 58 -28.10 2.31 -25.74
CA LYS A 58 -29.49 2.70 -25.48
C LYS A 58 -30.40 2.40 -26.66
N ASP A 59 -29.90 2.53 -27.88
CA ASP A 59 -30.62 2.14 -29.09
C ASP A 59 -30.74 0.60 -29.22
N LEU A 60 -29.78 -0.15 -28.66
CA LEU A 60 -29.76 -1.62 -28.71
C LEU A 60 -30.66 -2.30 -27.66
N ILE A 61 -31.00 -1.61 -26.58
CA ILE A 61 -31.92 -2.09 -25.53
C ILE A 61 -33.21 -1.27 -25.42
N GLY A 62 -33.41 -0.31 -26.33
CA GLY A 62 -34.46 0.69 -26.25
C GLY A 62 -35.89 0.12 -26.31
N GLU A 63 -36.04 -1.11 -26.79
CA GLU A 63 -37.33 -1.84 -26.84
C GLU A 63 -37.48 -2.89 -25.73
N ALA A 64 -36.53 -2.99 -24.78
CA ALA A 64 -36.64 -3.95 -23.68
C ALA A 64 -37.67 -3.49 -22.64
N ASP A 65 -38.65 -4.34 -22.33
CA ASP A 65 -39.70 -4.04 -21.36
C ASP A 65 -39.20 -4.15 -19.91
N ASP A 66 -38.10 -4.89 -19.69
CA ASP A 66 -37.47 -5.03 -18.37
C ASP A 66 -35.93 -5.22 -18.40
N PRO A 67 -35.24 -5.03 -17.26
CA PRO A 67 -33.79 -5.18 -17.18
C PRO A 67 -33.24 -6.57 -17.52
N SER A 68 -34.02 -7.64 -17.35
CA SER A 68 -33.60 -8.99 -17.74
C SER A 68 -33.63 -9.18 -19.26
N GLU A 69 -34.57 -8.54 -19.94
CA GLU A 69 -34.65 -8.51 -21.39
C GLU A 69 -33.56 -7.62 -22.00
N ALA A 70 -33.33 -6.44 -21.42
CA ALA A 70 -32.21 -5.56 -21.79
C ALA A 70 -30.86 -6.26 -21.63
N TRP A 71 -30.69 -7.04 -20.55
CA TRP A 71 -29.48 -7.82 -20.33
C TRP A 71 -29.31 -8.95 -21.36
N LYS A 72 -30.38 -9.65 -21.73
CA LYS A 72 -30.35 -10.66 -22.80
C LYS A 72 -30.04 -10.07 -24.17
N LEU A 73 -30.58 -8.89 -24.49
CA LEU A 73 -30.29 -8.19 -25.74
C LEU A 73 -28.82 -7.79 -25.82
N LEU A 74 -28.26 -7.28 -24.73
CA LEU A 74 -26.82 -6.97 -24.65
C LEU A 74 -25.97 -8.25 -24.69
N GLU A 75 -26.37 -9.33 -24.01
CA GLU A 75 -25.69 -10.63 -24.10
C GLU A 75 -25.71 -11.18 -25.54
N ASP A 76 -26.84 -11.10 -26.26
CA ASP A 76 -26.92 -11.59 -27.64
C ASP A 76 -26.06 -10.77 -28.62
N ILE A 77 -25.79 -9.49 -28.30
CA ILE A 77 -24.98 -8.57 -29.12
C ILE A 77 -23.49 -8.66 -28.79
N TYR A 78 -23.14 -8.66 -27.51
CA TYR A 78 -21.76 -8.59 -27.02
C TYR A 78 -21.16 -9.95 -26.64
N GLU A 79 -21.99 -10.97 -26.39
CA GLU A 79 -21.62 -12.38 -26.32
C GLU A 79 -22.28 -13.20 -27.46
N PRO A 80 -22.13 -12.82 -28.74
CA PRO A 80 -22.92 -13.39 -29.80
C PRO A 80 -22.63 -14.89 -29.95
N LYS A 81 -23.67 -15.72 -29.87
CA LYS A 81 -23.63 -17.18 -30.12
C LYS A 81 -23.53 -17.53 -31.61
N SER A 82 -23.15 -16.57 -32.44
CA SER A 82 -23.07 -16.74 -33.88
C SER A 82 -21.99 -17.77 -34.22
N ARG A 83 -22.21 -18.54 -35.29
CA ARG A 83 -21.20 -19.51 -35.77
C ARG A 83 -19.86 -18.84 -36.07
N ALA A 84 -19.86 -17.57 -36.48
CA ALA A 84 -18.66 -16.78 -36.74
C ALA A 84 -17.89 -16.42 -35.45
N ARG A 85 -18.57 -16.00 -34.38
CA ARG A 85 -17.93 -15.73 -33.09
C ARG A 85 -17.44 -17.00 -32.41
N ILE A 86 -18.23 -18.08 -32.48
CA ILE A 86 -17.78 -19.41 -32.02
C ILE A 86 -16.53 -19.84 -32.79
N ALA A 87 -16.46 -19.60 -34.11
CA ALA A 87 -15.27 -19.88 -34.90
C ALA A 87 -14.09 -18.99 -34.51
N ALA A 88 -14.31 -17.70 -34.22
CA ALA A 88 -13.27 -16.78 -33.77
C ALA A 88 -12.73 -17.16 -32.37
N LEU A 89 -13.61 -17.44 -31.41
CA LEU A 89 -13.24 -17.88 -30.07
C LEU A 89 -12.54 -19.24 -30.09
N ARG A 90 -12.96 -20.16 -30.97
CA ARG A 90 -12.22 -21.41 -31.20
C ARG A 90 -10.85 -21.12 -31.78
N ASN A 91 -10.76 -20.26 -32.79
CA ASN A 91 -9.48 -19.90 -33.39
C ASN A 91 -8.54 -19.24 -32.38
N GLU A 92 -9.07 -18.40 -31.49
CA GLU A 92 -8.33 -17.80 -30.38
C GLU A 92 -7.89 -18.86 -29.38
N PHE A 93 -8.80 -19.73 -28.91
CA PHE A 93 -8.51 -20.82 -27.98
C PHE A 93 -7.41 -21.77 -28.51
N PHE A 94 -7.48 -22.18 -29.78
CA PHE A 94 -6.48 -23.08 -30.39
C PHE A 94 -5.14 -22.41 -30.70
N ASN A 95 -5.11 -21.09 -30.88
CA ASN A 95 -3.89 -20.34 -31.24
C ASN A 95 -3.34 -19.48 -30.10
N LEU A 96 -3.92 -19.56 -28.89
CA LEU A 96 -3.48 -18.78 -27.74
C LEU A 96 -2.12 -19.29 -27.27
N LYS A 97 -1.07 -18.53 -27.58
CA LYS A 97 0.32 -18.85 -27.20
C LYS A 97 0.77 -18.03 -26.01
N LYS A 98 1.45 -18.69 -25.07
CA LYS A 98 2.13 -18.01 -23.97
C LYS A 98 3.30 -17.20 -24.53
N LYS A 99 3.33 -15.89 -24.25
CA LYS A 99 4.42 -15.01 -24.70
C LYS A 99 5.70 -15.25 -23.85
N PRO A 100 6.91 -15.07 -24.40
CA PRO A 100 8.14 -15.11 -23.62
C PRO A 100 8.08 -14.06 -22.49
N GLY A 101 8.37 -14.48 -21.25
CA GLY A 101 8.33 -13.61 -20.06
C GLY A 101 6.93 -13.34 -19.46
N GLN A 102 5.85 -13.82 -20.08
CA GLN A 102 4.50 -13.80 -19.48
C GLN A 102 4.41 -14.83 -18.35
N SER A 103 3.76 -14.54 -17.23
CA SER A 103 3.55 -15.56 -16.18
C SER A 103 2.60 -16.67 -16.65
N MET A 104 2.77 -17.88 -16.13
CA MET A 104 1.86 -18.99 -16.44
C MET A 104 0.43 -18.68 -15.96
N GLY A 105 0.28 -18.09 -14.77
CA GLY A 105 -1.03 -17.70 -14.23
C GLY A 105 -1.83 -16.78 -15.16
N ILE A 106 -1.19 -15.75 -15.75
CA ILE A 106 -1.86 -14.85 -16.71
C ILE A 106 -2.25 -15.61 -17.99
N TYR A 107 -1.38 -16.49 -18.49
CA TYR A 107 -1.68 -17.32 -19.65
C TYR A 107 -2.86 -18.27 -19.40
N LEU A 108 -2.89 -18.92 -18.25
CA LEU A 108 -3.96 -19.83 -17.84
C LEU A 108 -5.29 -19.11 -17.62
N SER A 109 -5.25 -17.95 -16.96
CA SER A 109 -6.45 -17.12 -16.76
C SER A 109 -7.06 -16.75 -18.11
N HIS A 110 -6.23 -16.39 -19.10
CA HIS A 110 -6.72 -16.05 -20.44
C HIS A 110 -7.28 -17.28 -21.17
N LEU A 111 -6.61 -18.44 -21.09
CA LEU A 111 -7.10 -19.69 -21.70
C LEU A 111 -8.43 -20.13 -21.08
N GLN A 112 -8.57 -20.04 -19.75
CA GLN A 112 -9.80 -20.34 -19.02
C GLN A 112 -10.92 -19.33 -19.32
N GLN A 113 -10.58 -18.05 -19.51
CA GLN A 113 -11.53 -17.02 -19.90
C GLN A 113 -12.11 -17.30 -21.28
N VAL A 114 -11.27 -17.63 -22.28
CA VAL A 114 -11.73 -18.00 -23.62
C VAL A 114 -12.56 -19.29 -23.59
N ALA A 115 -12.17 -20.29 -22.79
CA ALA A 115 -12.95 -21.52 -22.59
C ALA A 115 -14.33 -21.24 -21.94
N LYS A 116 -14.38 -20.33 -20.97
CA LYS A 116 -15.64 -19.87 -20.35
C LYS A 116 -16.52 -19.14 -21.35
N MET A 117 -15.95 -18.30 -22.21
CA MET A 117 -16.67 -17.64 -23.29
C MET A 117 -17.24 -18.64 -24.31
N LEU A 118 -16.50 -19.71 -24.64
CA LEU A 118 -16.99 -20.81 -25.47
C LEU A 118 -18.12 -21.59 -24.80
N LYS A 119 -18.00 -21.87 -23.49
CA LYS A 119 -19.05 -22.51 -22.68
C LYS A 119 -20.33 -21.67 -22.65
N ASN A 120 -20.22 -20.37 -22.43
CA ASN A 120 -21.34 -19.43 -22.46
C ASN A 120 -21.99 -19.36 -23.86
N ALA A 121 -21.19 -19.51 -24.92
CA ALA A 121 -21.67 -19.61 -26.30
C ALA A 121 -22.29 -20.99 -26.66
N GLY A 122 -22.46 -21.90 -25.70
CA GLY A 122 -23.06 -23.22 -25.89
C GLY A 122 -22.11 -24.26 -26.51
N LYS A 123 -20.79 -24.02 -26.44
CA LYS A 123 -19.74 -24.95 -26.85
C LYS A 123 -18.82 -25.21 -25.67
N GLU A 124 -19.24 -26.16 -24.84
CA GLU A 124 -18.40 -26.62 -23.74
C GLU A 124 -17.08 -27.20 -24.28
N VAL A 125 -15.99 -26.77 -23.65
CA VAL A 125 -14.64 -27.26 -23.93
C VAL A 125 -14.30 -28.25 -22.81
N PRO A 126 -14.12 -29.53 -23.12
CA PRO A 126 -13.68 -30.53 -22.16
C PRO A 126 -12.37 -30.12 -21.46
N GLU A 127 -12.23 -30.46 -20.17
CA GLU A 127 -11.05 -30.07 -19.37
C GLU A 127 -9.73 -30.64 -19.91
N ASP A 128 -9.78 -31.83 -20.53
CA ASP A 128 -8.65 -32.43 -21.22
C ASP A 128 -8.25 -31.62 -22.46
N GLU A 129 -9.21 -31.07 -23.20
CA GLU A 129 -8.93 -30.17 -24.34
C GLU A 129 -8.25 -28.86 -23.91
N ILE A 130 -8.63 -28.32 -22.75
CA ILE A 130 -7.92 -27.18 -22.12
C ILE A 130 -6.49 -27.56 -21.77
N ALA A 131 -6.28 -28.75 -21.19
CA ALA A 131 -4.95 -29.25 -20.86
C ALA A 131 -4.08 -29.48 -22.11
N TYR A 132 -4.66 -30.02 -23.18
CA TYR A 132 -3.97 -30.20 -24.46
C TYR A 132 -3.56 -28.86 -25.09
N GLN A 133 -4.46 -27.86 -25.09
CA GLN A 133 -4.13 -26.54 -25.66
C GLN A 133 -3.09 -25.80 -24.84
N MET A 134 -3.13 -25.94 -23.52
CA MET A 134 -2.11 -25.40 -22.64
C MET A 134 -0.73 -25.94 -23.04
N ILE A 135 -0.58 -27.27 -23.16
CA ILE A 135 0.72 -27.90 -23.47
C ILE A 135 1.20 -27.59 -24.89
N ALA A 136 0.30 -27.62 -25.88
CA ALA A 136 0.65 -27.44 -27.29
C ALA A 136 1.13 -26.02 -27.63
N ASN A 137 0.80 -25.03 -26.80
CA ASN A 137 1.07 -23.62 -27.04
C ASN A 137 2.05 -22.98 -26.03
N LEU A 138 2.78 -23.80 -25.27
CA LEU A 138 3.93 -23.34 -24.48
C LEU A 138 5.15 -23.07 -25.37
N PRO A 139 5.97 -22.06 -25.06
CA PRO A 139 7.23 -21.82 -25.77
C PRO A 139 8.27 -22.92 -25.45
N SER A 140 9.31 -23.01 -26.29
CA SER A 140 10.30 -24.10 -26.26
C SER A 140 11.09 -24.23 -24.94
N GLU A 141 11.10 -23.18 -24.11
CA GLU A 141 11.66 -23.25 -22.76
C GLU A 141 10.97 -24.31 -21.87
N TYR A 142 9.72 -24.65 -22.18
CA TYR A 142 8.94 -25.69 -21.49
C TYR A 142 9.07 -27.09 -22.11
N ASP A 143 9.82 -27.27 -23.21
CA ASP A 143 9.91 -28.55 -23.94
C ASP A 143 10.23 -29.75 -23.03
N ILE A 144 11.15 -29.60 -22.07
CA ILE A 144 11.51 -30.67 -21.13
C ILE A 144 10.32 -31.04 -20.21
N ALA A 145 9.54 -30.05 -19.74
CA ALA A 145 8.35 -30.29 -18.92
C ALA A 145 7.24 -30.94 -19.76
N VAL A 146 7.06 -30.47 -21.00
CA VAL A 146 6.13 -31.05 -21.96
C VAL A 146 6.46 -32.53 -22.25
N GLN A 147 7.75 -32.87 -22.40
CA GLN A 147 8.21 -34.26 -22.57
C GLN A 147 7.95 -35.13 -21.34
N GLN A 148 8.06 -34.59 -20.13
CA GLN A 148 7.73 -35.31 -18.90
C GLN A 148 6.23 -35.56 -18.77
N ILE A 149 5.41 -34.57 -19.16
CA ILE A 149 3.95 -34.69 -19.17
C ILE A 149 3.49 -35.76 -20.18
N TYR A 150 4.15 -35.88 -21.34
CA TYR A 150 3.87 -36.94 -22.32
C TYR A 150 4.18 -38.38 -21.84
N GLN A 151 4.83 -38.55 -20.69
CA GLN A 151 5.12 -39.86 -20.10
C GLN A 151 4.15 -40.26 -18.97
N LEU A 152 3.18 -39.40 -18.63
CA LEU A 152 2.15 -39.68 -17.63
C LEU A 152 1.10 -40.67 -18.18
N LYS A 153 0.44 -41.42 -17.29
CA LYS A 153 -0.66 -42.32 -17.66
C LYS A 153 -1.94 -41.50 -17.90
N ASP A 154 -2.82 -41.96 -18.81
CA ASP A 154 -4.05 -41.23 -19.22
C ASP A 154 -4.96 -40.80 -18.04
N SER A 155 -4.96 -41.51 -16.91
CA SER A 155 -5.74 -41.15 -15.72
C SER A 155 -5.24 -39.90 -14.96
N ASP A 156 -4.02 -39.45 -15.27
CA ASP A 156 -3.29 -38.39 -14.57
C ASP A 156 -3.13 -37.14 -15.45
N PHE A 157 -3.91 -37.00 -16.54
CA PHE A 157 -3.85 -35.83 -17.42
C PHE A 157 -4.89 -34.79 -17.02
N LYS A 158 -4.54 -33.89 -16.08
CA LYS A 158 -5.40 -32.78 -15.63
C LYS A 158 -4.66 -31.43 -15.71
N PRO A 159 -5.37 -30.29 -15.89
CA PRO A 159 -4.75 -28.96 -15.92
C PRO A 159 -3.89 -28.67 -14.67
N GLU A 160 -4.31 -29.17 -13.51
CA GLU A 160 -3.63 -29.03 -12.22
C GLU A 160 -2.24 -29.65 -12.21
N ILE A 161 -2.00 -30.71 -12.99
CA ILE A 161 -0.71 -31.43 -13.02
C ILE A 161 0.34 -30.68 -13.85
N VAL A 162 -0.08 -29.87 -14.83
CA VAL A 162 0.85 -28.98 -15.55
C VAL A 162 1.28 -27.81 -14.66
N ARG A 163 0.39 -27.33 -13.78
CA ARG A 163 0.73 -26.38 -12.72
C ARG A 163 1.77 -26.98 -11.75
N THR A 164 1.58 -28.23 -11.34
CA THR A 164 2.53 -28.94 -10.47
C THR A 164 3.86 -29.29 -11.16
N ALA A 165 3.86 -29.50 -12.48
CA ALA A 165 5.08 -29.73 -13.26
C ALA A 165 5.97 -28.47 -13.34
N GLU A 166 5.39 -27.28 -13.25
CA GLU A 166 6.13 -26.02 -13.09
C GLU A 166 6.74 -25.90 -11.68
N GLU A 167 5.95 -26.17 -10.64
CA GLU A 167 6.40 -26.23 -9.24
C GLU A 167 7.55 -27.24 -9.04
N GLY A 168 7.50 -28.40 -9.73
CA GLY A 168 8.53 -29.42 -9.71
C GLY A 168 9.80 -29.10 -10.51
N ARG A 169 9.73 -28.19 -11.49
CA ARG A 169 10.88 -27.82 -12.33
C ARG A 169 11.73 -26.71 -11.71
N ILE A 170 11.15 -25.91 -10.81
CA ILE A 170 11.88 -24.94 -10.00
C ILE A 170 12.76 -25.64 -8.96
N SER A 171 12.30 -26.78 -8.39
CA SER A 171 13.09 -27.53 -7.40
C SER A 171 14.29 -28.30 -7.99
N SER A 172 14.24 -28.67 -9.27
CA SER A 172 15.22 -29.58 -9.90
C SER A 172 16.34 -28.88 -10.69
N ARG A 173 16.31 -27.55 -10.85
CA ARG A 173 17.36 -26.78 -11.55
C ARG A 173 18.59 -26.45 -10.69
N HIS A 174 18.65 -26.95 -9.45
CA HIS A 174 19.73 -26.67 -8.49
C HIS A 174 20.66 -27.86 -8.18
N GLN A 175 20.69 -28.89 -9.03
CA GLN A 175 21.72 -29.93 -8.98
C GLN A 175 22.45 -30.03 -10.33
N GLU A 176 23.63 -29.41 -10.44
CA GLU A 176 24.55 -29.54 -11.59
C GLU A 176 25.25 -30.92 -11.64
N PRO A 177 25.96 -31.23 -12.73
CA PRO A 177 27.42 -31.31 -12.57
C PRO A 177 28.27 -30.69 -13.70
N VAL A 178 29.28 -29.94 -13.26
CA VAL A 178 30.50 -29.59 -13.98
C VAL A 178 31.30 -30.86 -14.29
N GLU A 179 31.55 -31.17 -15.57
CA GLU A 179 32.82 -31.73 -16.10
C GLU A 179 32.70 -32.07 -17.60
N ALA A 180 33.49 -31.37 -18.43
CA ALA A 180 34.18 -31.85 -19.64
C ALA A 180 34.30 -30.72 -20.68
N LEU A 181 35.45 -30.04 -20.72
CA LEU A 181 35.93 -29.35 -21.93
C LEU A 181 37.46 -29.18 -21.88
N LEU A 182 38.15 -30.31 -22.03
CA LEU A 182 39.51 -30.39 -22.54
C LEU A 182 39.48 -31.16 -23.87
N SER A 183 39.33 -30.45 -24.98
CA SER A 183 39.93 -30.86 -26.26
C SER A 183 39.98 -29.69 -27.23
N LYS A 184 41.21 -29.31 -27.57
CA LYS A 184 41.57 -28.40 -28.66
C LYS A 184 40.97 -28.91 -29.98
N GLU A 185 40.38 -28.01 -30.77
CA GLU A 185 40.62 -28.00 -32.21
C GLU A 185 40.37 -26.62 -32.83
N ARG A 186 41.27 -26.25 -33.74
CA ARG A 186 41.47 -24.92 -34.33
C ARG A 186 40.45 -24.63 -35.43
N ARG A 187 39.92 -23.39 -35.48
CA ARG A 187 39.41 -22.74 -36.71
C ARG A 187 39.89 -21.28 -36.79
N PRO A 188 40.03 -20.71 -38.00
CA PRO A 188 40.94 -19.60 -38.26
C PRO A 188 40.31 -18.22 -38.09
N ASN A 189 41.20 -17.27 -37.76
CA ASN A 189 41.05 -15.82 -37.60
C ASN A 189 39.88 -15.13 -38.34
N ALA A 190 38.98 -14.53 -37.55
CA ALA A 190 38.28 -13.30 -37.92
C ALA A 190 38.52 -12.26 -36.80
N LYS A 191 39.11 -11.11 -37.14
CA LYS A 191 39.39 -10.01 -36.21
C LYS A 191 38.07 -9.28 -35.84
N PRO A 192 37.83 -8.95 -34.56
CA PRO A 192 36.75 -8.04 -34.17
C PRO A 192 37.16 -6.58 -34.42
N PRO A 193 36.21 -5.64 -34.63
CA PRO A 193 36.51 -4.25 -34.87
C PRO A 193 36.98 -3.57 -33.57
N THR A 194 38.14 -2.92 -33.62
CA THR A 194 38.69 -2.09 -32.54
C THR A 194 37.85 -0.83 -32.38
N LYS A 195 37.13 -0.68 -31.25
CA LYS A 195 36.59 0.62 -30.83
C LYS A 195 37.74 1.47 -30.29
N GLU A 196 38.00 2.61 -30.91
CA GLU A 196 38.94 3.61 -30.39
C GLU A 196 38.47 4.17 -29.03
N PRO A 197 39.37 4.45 -28.08
CA PRO A 197 39.01 5.04 -26.80
C PRO A 197 38.62 6.52 -26.99
N LYS A 198 37.45 6.90 -26.46
CA LYS A 198 37.01 8.31 -26.43
C LYS A 198 38.02 9.15 -25.65
N LYS A 199 38.61 10.16 -26.30
CA LYS A 199 39.58 11.08 -25.67
C LYS A 199 38.91 11.91 -24.58
N LEU A 200 39.49 11.92 -23.38
CA LEU A 200 39.09 12.76 -22.25
C LEU A 200 39.25 14.26 -22.60
N VAL A 201 38.16 15.04 -22.53
CA VAL A 201 38.15 16.50 -22.79
C VAL A 201 37.91 17.26 -21.49
N CYS A 202 38.71 18.28 -21.22
CA CYS A 202 38.63 19.09 -20.01
C CYS A 202 37.43 20.06 -20.05
N PHE A 203 36.44 19.90 -19.16
CA PHE A 203 35.26 20.78 -19.10
C PHE A 203 35.54 22.25 -18.72
N ARG A 204 36.77 22.59 -18.29
CA ARG A 204 37.16 23.98 -17.97
C ARG A 204 37.70 24.73 -19.19
N CYS A 205 38.39 24.06 -20.10
CA CYS A 205 39.06 24.72 -21.24
C CYS A 205 38.88 24.02 -22.59
N GLU A 206 38.06 22.97 -22.62
CA GLU A 206 37.65 22.20 -23.80
C GLU A 206 38.81 21.58 -24.59
N THR A 207 40.01 21.48 -24.00
CA THR A 207 41.16 20.80 -24.61
C THR A 207 41.29 19.36 -24.09
N PRO A 208 41.61 18.38 -24.96
CA PRO A 208 41.79 17.00 -24.56
C PRO A 208 43.07 16.76 -23.74
N GLY A 209 43.05 15.73 -22.88
CA GLY A 209 44.25 15.20 -22.21
C GLY A 209 44.39 15.49 -20.71
N HIS A 210 43.43 16.15 -20.06
CA HIS A 210 43.44 16.35 -18.60
C HIS A 210 42.03 16.59 -18.02
N PHE A 211 41.85 16.38 -16.71
CA PHE A 211 40.60 16.70 -16.00
C PHE A 211 40.54 18.18 -15.61
N ALA A 212 39.33 18.73 -15.44
CA ALA A 212 39.10 20.12 -15.05
C ALA A 212 39.84 20.55 -13.75
N ARG A 213 39.99 19.63 -12.80
CA ARG A 213 40.76 19.83 -11.56
C ARG A 213 42.26 20.06 -11.78
N ASN A 214 42.81 19.58 -12.89
CA ASN A 214 44.22 19.70 -13.25
C ASN A 214 44.45 20.75 -14.36
N CYS A 215 43.46 21.60 -14.64
CA CYS A 215 43.52 22.59 -15.70
C CYS A 215 44.25 23.86 -15.23
N HIS A 216 45.36 24.18 -15.89
CA HIS A 216 46.22 25.33 -15.58
C HIS A 216 45.74 26.63 -16.25
N LYS A 217 44.66 26.58 -17.05
CA LYS A 217 44.03 27.77 -17.63
C LYS A 217 43.05 28.38 -16.62
N PRO A 218 43.01 29.72 -16.47
CA PRO A 218 42.05 30.39 -15.61
C PRO A 218 40.61 30.05 -16.05
N PRO A 219 39.64 30.00 -15.12
CA PRO A 219 38.25 29.77 -15.46
C PRO A 219 37.78 30.82 -16.47
N LEU A 220 37.03 30.37 -17.49
CA LEU A 220 36.40 31.29 -18.44
C LEU A 220 35.61 32.33 -17.66
N PRO A 221 35.68 33.63 -18.02
CA PRO A 221 34.99 34.68 -17.29
C PRO A 221 33.51 34.32 -17.20
N GLN A 222 32.99 34.27 -15.96
CA GLN A 222 31.56 34.08 -15.71
C GLN A 222 30.81 35.07 -16.56
N LYS A 223 30.07 34.59 -17.56
CA LYS A 223 29.06 35.41 -18.22
C LYS A 223 28.14 35.89 -17.10
N LYS A 224 28.09 37.21 -16.90
CA LYS A 224 27.09 37.86 -16.05
C LYS A 224 25.74 37.21 -16.38
N ILE A 225 25.12 36.63 -15.37
CA ILE A 225 23.73 36.16 -15.48
C ILE A 225 22.92 37.44 -15.69
N GLU A 226 22.53 37.70 -16.94
CA GLU A 226 21.51 38.71 -17.21
C GLU A 226 20.21 38.29 -16.48
N PRO A 227 19.43 39.23 -15.94
CA PRO A 227 18.11 38.92 -15.44
C PRO A 227 17.33 38.22 -16.57
N TRP A 228 16.61 37.17 -16.21
CA TRP A 228 15.82 36.34 -17.11
C TRP A 228 14.97 37.23 -18.04
N LYS A 229 15.45 37.44 -19.27
CA LYS A 229 14.65 37.99 -20.36
C LYS A 229 13.73 36.86 -20.80
N GLU A 230 12.44 37.10 -20.62
CA GLU A 230 11.38 36.29 -21.21
C GLU A 230 11.74 35.90 -22.64
N ARG A 231 11.74 34.60 -22.93
CA ARG A 231 11.75 34.13 -24.30
C ARG A 231 10.42 34.52 -24.92
N ASN A 232 10.43 35.64 -25.65
CA ASN A 232 9.32 35.99 -26.51
C ASN A 232 9.10 34.84 -27.52
N PRO A 233 7.83 34.46 -27.76
CA PRO A 233 7.44 33.32 -28.58
C PRO A 233 7.84 33.55 -30.03
N LYS A 234 8.12 32.45 -30.75
CA LYS A 234 8.30 32.52 -32.21
C LYS A 234 7.12 33.27 -32.83
N LYS A 235 7.46 34.28 -33.65
CA LYS A 235 6.54 35.15 -34.38
C LYS A 235 5.47 34.33 -35.11
N LYS A 236 4.21 34.67 -34.81
CA LYS A 236 3.04 34.43 -35.66
C LYS A 236 3.29 35.00 -37.06
N PRO A 237 2.80 34.37 -38.14
CA PRO A 237 2.37 35.13 -39.30
C PRO A 237 1.20 36.01 -38.85
N GLU A 238 1.41 37.32 -38.91
CA GLU A 238 0.37 38.32 -38.77
C GLU A 238 -0.56 38.25 -39.97
N GLY A 239 -1.84 38.13 -39.67
CA GLY A 239 -2.95 38.06 -40.63
C GLY A 239 -4.21 37.86 -39.81
N GLY A 240 -4.52 38.87 -38.99
CA GLY A 240 -5.71 38.84 -38.15
C GLY A 240 -6.96 38.87 -39.01
N PHE A 241 -7.91 38.01 -38.68
CA PHE A 241 -9.31 38.41 -38.54
C PHE A 241 -9.87 37.68 -37.32
N LEU A 242 -10.41 38.46 -36.39
CA LEU A 242 -11.38 37.96 -35.42
C LEU A 242 -12.57 37.41 -36.23
N ALA A 243 -12.87 36.13 -36.05
CA ALA A 243 -14.22 35.63 -36.18
C ALA A 243 -14.59 35.05 -34.81
N GLU A 244 -15.07 35.94 -33.95
CA GLU A 244 -15.89 35.57 -32.81
C GLU A 244 -17.19 34.98 -33.37
N ALA A 245 -17.24 33.65 -33.51
CA ALA A 245 -18.47 32.96 -33.84
C ALA A 245 -19.21 32.69 -32.52
N LEU A 246 -19.94 33.72 -32.07
CA LEU A 246 -20.97 33.58 -31.06
C LEU A 246 -22.12 32.77 -31.70
N VAL A 247 -22.04 31.44 -31.61
CA VAL A 247 -23.19 30.57 -31.93
C VAL A 247 -23.87 30.27 -30.61
N SER A 248 -24.66 31.23 -30.13
CA SER A 248 -25.80 30.89 -29.31
C SER A 248 -26.92 30.44 -30.25
N THR A 249 -27.05 29.13 -30.46
CA THR A 249 -28.33 28.48 -30.70
C THR A 249 -28.16 26.99 -30.46
N THR A 250 -28.63 26.55 -29.28
CA THR A 250 -29.39 25.32 -29.04
C THR A 250 -29.06 24.07 -29.89
N SER A 251 -28.67 23.00 -29.19
CA SER A 251 -28.38 21.63 -29.65
C SER A 251 -26.94 21.39 -30.11
N GLY A 252 -26.31 20.37 -29.51
CA GLY A 252 -24.88 20.07 -29.64
C GLY A 252 -24.59 19.07 -30.75
N THR A 253 -23.55 19.38 -31.53
CA THR A 253 -22.68 18.47 -32.30
C THR A 253 -21.55 19.33 -32.89
N VAL A 254 -20.29 18.85 -32.87
CA VAL A 254 -19.16 19.51 -33.55
C VAL A 254 -18.82 18.73 -34.82
N GLU A 255 -18.76 19.41 -35.97
CA GLU A 255 -18.48 18.81 -37.28
C GLU A 255 -16.99 18.87 -37.65
N PHE A 256 -16.45 17.80 -38.25
CA PHE A 256 -15.07 17.72 -38.75
C PHE A 256 -15.02 17.52 -40.27
N VAL A 257 -13.94 17.97 -40.92
CA VAL A 257 -13.73 17.93 -42.39
C VAL A 257 -12.37 17.28 -42.73
N ILE A 258 -12.31 16.46 -43.79
CA ILE A 258 -11.10 15.73 -44.24
C ILE A 258 -10.67 16.25 -45.63
N ASP A 259 -9.36 16.46 -45.85
CA ASP A 259 -8.78 16.83 -47.14
C ASP A 259 -7.89 15.74 -47.75
N THR A 260 -7.58 15.85 -49.05
CA THR A 260 -6.75 14.87 -49.80
C THR A 260 -5.25 14.91 -49.47
N GLY A 261 -4.80 15.78 -48.55
CA GLY A 261 -3.40 16.11 -48.31
C GLY A 261 -2.94 16.02 -46.86
N ALA A 262 -3.73 15.45 -45.94
CA ALA A 262 -3.38 15.35 -44.52
C ALA A 262 -2.17 14.41 -44.27
N THR A 263 -0.97 14.98 -44.33
CA THR A 263 0.25 14.41 -43.74
C THR A 263 0.24 14.57 -42.21
N GLU A 264 0.28 13.44 -41.50
CA GLU A 264 0.68 13.22 -40.09
C GLU A 264 0.07 14.04 -38.94
N HIS A 265 -0.94 14.90 -39.13
CA HIS A 265 -1.58 15.60 -38.00
C HIS A 265 -3.09 15.43 -37.81
N PHE A 266 -3.80 14.69 -38.67
CA PHE A 266 -5.18 14.25 -38.39
C PHE A 266 -5.42 12.86 -39.00
N CYS A 267 -6.22 12.06 -38.31
CA CYS A 267 -6.44 10.62 -38.48
C CYS A 267 -6.54 10.13 -39.95
N ASN A 268 -5.76 9.10 -40.31
CA ASN A 268 -5.65 8.55 -41.68
C ASN A 268 -6.32 7.18 -41.86
N ASP A 269 -7.16 6.73 -40.92
CA ASP A 269 -7.84 5.44 -40.98
C ASP A 269 -9.36 5.59 -41.17
N ARG A 270 -9.85 5.06 -42.30
CA ARG A 270 -11.22 5.16 -42.78
C ARG A 270 -12.22 4.34 -41.94
N THR A 271 -11.75 3.35 -41.18
CA THR A 271 -12.64 2.46 -40.42
C THR A 271 -13.15 3.07 -39.11
N LEU A 272 -12.74 4.30 -38.79
CA LEU A 272 -13.03 4.97 -37.51
C LEU A 272 -14.24 5.91 -37.56
N PHE A 273 -14.99 5.96 -38.66
CA PHE A 273 -16.17 6.81 -38.84
C PHE A 273 -17.45 5.98 -38.92
N THR A 274 -18.52 6.40 -38.22
CA THR A 274 -19.79 5.66 -38.17
C THR A 274 -20.71 5.92 -39.36
N ASP A 275 -20.66 7.12 -39.95
CA ASP A 275 -21.30 7.44 -41.23
C ASP A 275 -20.34 8.25 -42.10
N TYR A 276 -20.34 7.94 -43.39
CA TYR A 276 -19.44 8.53 -44.40
C TYR A 276 -20.25 8.86 -45.65
N GLU A 277 -20.27 10.14 -46.04
CA GLU A 277 -20.90 10.60 -47.28
C GLU A 277 -19.86 11.31 -48.16
N ASP A 278 -19.75 10.88 -49.43
CA ASP A 278 -18.87 11.50 -50.43
C ASP A 278 -19.49 12.84 -50.87
N ILE A 279 -18.80 13.97 -50.62
CA ILE A 279 -19.25 15.30 -51.04
C ILE A 279 -18.30 15.82 -52.15
N PRO A 280 -18.55 15.50 -53.43
CA PRO A 280 -17.55 15.68 -54.50
C PRO A 280 -17.36 17.12 -55.01
N THR A 281 -18.08 18.11 -54.48
CA THR A 281 -18.17 19.46 -55.11
C THR A 281 -17.81 20.64 -54.21
N GLN A 282 -17.27 20.43 -53.01
CA GLN A 282 -16.77 21.53 -52.17
C GLN A 282 -15.25 21.58 -52.14
N GLU A 283 -14.69 22.77 -52.35
CA GLU A 283 -13.27 23.05 -52.15
C GLU A 283 -13.08 23.88 -50.88
N ALA A 284 -12.15 23.48 -50.03
CA ALA A 284 -11.73 24.27 -48.89
C ALA A 284 -10.58 25.20 -49.30
N ALA A 285 -10.65 26.48 -48.89
CA ALA A 285 -9.55 27.42 -49.08
C ALA A 285 -8.49 27.21 -47.99
N ILE A 286 -7.25 26.92 -48.40
CA ILE A 286 -6.08 26.78 -47.53
C ILE A 286 -5.00 27.80 -47.93
N ALA A 287 -3.96 27.93 -47.10
CA ALA A 287 -2.95 28.99 -47.25
C ALA A 287 -2.18 28.97 -48.59
N GLU A 288 -2.18 27.86 -49.32
CA GLU A 288 -1.45 27.67 -50.59
C GLU A 288 -2.37 27.43 -51.81
N GLY A 289 -3.71 27.49 -51.66
CA GLY A 289 -4.67 27.29 -52.75
C GLY A 289 -6.03 26.77 -52.28
N THR A 290 -6.83 26.21 -53.20
CA THR A 290 -8.03 25.45 -52.84
C THR A 290 -7.75 23.96 -52.97
N THR A 291 -8.30 23.15 -52.07
CA THR A 291 -8.20 21.69 -52.13
C THR A 291 -9.58 21.04 -52.05
N PRO A 292 -9.84 19.97 -52.83
CA PRO A 292 -11.13 19.30 -52.81
C PRO A 292 -11.35 18.57 -51.49
N ILE A 293 -12.51 18.83 -50.87
CA ILE A 293 -13.01 18.08 -49.72
C ILE A 293 -13.56 16.75 -50.24
N VAL A 294 -13.16 15.63 -49.65
CA VAL A 294 -13.52 14.29 -50.15
C VAL A 294 -14.62 13.60 -49.35
N GLY A 295 -14.91 14.08 -48.14
CA GLY A 295 -15.99 13.52 -47.32
C GLY A 295 -16.11 14.20 -45.97
N ARG A 296 -17.26 13.98 -45.33
CA ARG A 296 -17.62 14.47 -43.99
C ARG A 296 -18.03 13.28 -43.12
N GLY A 297 -17.69 13.31 -41.83
CA GLY A 297 -18.06 12.25 -40.88
C GLY A 297 -18.00 12.70 -39.42
N THR A 298 -18.68 11.94 -38.55
CA THR A 298 -18.69 12.12 -37.08
C THR A 298 -17.87 11.01 -36.43
N ALA A 299 -17.02 11.34 -35.45
CA ALA A 299 -16.24 10.37 -34.67
C ALA A 299 -16.57 10.51 -33.17
N ILE A 300 -16.80 9.38 -32.50
CA ILE A 300 -17.08 9.30 -31.06
C ILE A 300 -15.86 8.69 -30.36
N VAL A 301 -15.38 9.33 -29.30
CA VAL A 301 -14.31 8.79 -28.45
C VAL A 301 -14.94 8.34 -27.12
N SER A 302 -15.02 7.03 -26.88
CA SER A 302 -15.46 6.45 -25.59
C SER A 302 -14.26 6.15 -24.69
N ARG A 303 -14.46 6.22 -23.36
CA ARG A 303 -13.60 5.54 -22.37
C ARG A 303 -14.43 5.11 -21.17
N ASN A 304 -14.66 3.80 -21.05
CA ASN A 304 -14.77 3.17 -19.73
C ASN A 304 -13.45 3.47 -19.01
N GLN A 305 -13.49 4.15 -17.86
CA GLN A 305 -12.29 4.43 -17.08
C GLN A 305 -12.39 3.67 -15.74
N ALA A 306 -11.24 3.33 -15.18
CA ALA A 306 -11.08 3.04 -13.77
C ALA A 306 -9.87 3.83 -13.28
N ALA A 307 -9.94 4.39 -12.08
CA ALA A 307 -8.84 5.14 -11.50
C ALA A 307 -8.59 4.70 -10.06
N LEU A 308 -7.31 4.58 -9.68
CA LEU A 308 -6.88 4.19 -8.34
C LEU A 308 -5.92 5.24 -7.79
N TRP A 309 -6.25 5.82 -6.63
CA TRP A 309 -5.35 6.71 -5.90
C TRP A 309 -4.60 5.92 -4.83
N THR A 310 -3.31 6.20 -4.69
CA THR A 310 -2.47 5.67 -3.62
C THR A 310 -1.33 6.65 -3.35
N ASP A 311 -0.62 6.46 -2.23
CA ASP A 311 0.50 7.32 -1.85
C ASP A 311 1.86 6.79 -2.31
N GLY A 312 2.91 7.58 -2.05
CA GLY A 312 4.27 7.31 -2.54
C GLY A 312 4.84 5.95 -2.17
N ARG A 313 4.31 5.29 -1.13
CA ARG A 313 4.74 3.94 -0.72
C ARG A 313 4.43 2.89 -1.77
N TYR A 314 3.41 3.12 -2.60
CA TYR A 314 2.82 2.11 -3.49
C TYR A 314 2.89 2.45 -4.98
N PHE A 315 3.52 3.56 -5.40
CA PHE A 315 3.54 3.94 -6.83
C PHE A 315 4.13 2.85 -7.74
N LEU A 316 5.23 2.24 -7.33
CA LEU A 316 5.90 1.19 -8.09
C LEU A 316 5.12 -0.12 -8.05
N GLN A 317 4.54 -0.47 -6.90
CA GLN A 317 3.69 -1.65 -6.75
C GLN A 317 2.42 -1.55 -7.61
N ALA A 318 1.70 -0.43 -7.51
CA ALA A 318 0.49 -0.20 -8.28
C ALA A 318 0.76 -0.22 -9.80
N GLY A 319 1.88 0.35 -10.25
CA GLY A 319 2.27 0.29 -11.67
C GLY A 319 2.59 -1.12 -12.19
N LYS A 320 2.85 -2.09 -11.30
CA LYS A 320 3.09 -3.50 -11.65
C LYS A 320 1.83 -4.37 -11.52
N GLN A 321 0.96 -4.05 -10.57
CA GLN A 321 -0.23 -4.85 -10.23
C GLN A 321 -1.48 -4.46 -11.02
N LEU A 322 -1.60 -3.19 -11.43
CA LEU A 322 -2.74 -2.70 -12.20
C LEU A 322 -2.61 -3.07 -13.68
N ASP A 323 -3.72 -3.50 -14.29
CA ASP A 323 -3.81 -3.73 -15.74
C ASP A 323 -4.09 -2.43 -16.53
N ASP A 324 -4.17 -2.54 -17.85
CA ASP A 324 -4.36 -1.40 -18.76
C ASP A 324 -5.73 -0.70 -18.62
N ASN A 325 -6.68 -1.27 -17.86
CA ASN A 325 -7.97 -0.63 -17.59
C ASN A 325 -7.87 0.47 -16.52
N TRP A 326 -6.80 0.48 -15.73
CA TRP A 326 -6.65 1.38 -14.57
C TRP A 326 -5.72 2.56 -14.86
N THR A 327 -6.16 3.74 -14.41
CA THR A 327 -5.32 4.94 -14.33
C THR A 327 -4.84 5.12 -12.89
N LEU A 328 -3.53 4.96 -12.66
CA LEU A 328 -2.90 5.23 -11.37
C LEU A 328 -2.82 6.75 -11.11
N MET A 329 -3.39 7.19 -10.00
CA MET A 329 -3.39 8.56 -9.51
C MET A 329 -2.42 8.67 -8.32
N LYS A 330 -1.30 9.35 -8.52
CA LYS A 330 -0.21 9.41 -7.54
C LYS A 330 -0.43 10.55 -6.53
N GLU A 331 -0.92 10.25 -5.33
CA GLU A 331 -1.22 11.25 -4.31
C GLU A 331 0.01 12.07 -3.91
N ALA A 332 -0.22 13.31 -3.48
CA ALA A 332 0.84 14.27 -3.09
C ALA A 332 1.89 14.58 -4.19
N VAL A 333 1.71 14.09 -5.42
CA VAL A 333 2.49 14.52 -6.59
C VAL A 333 1.82 15.74 -7.21
N SER A 334 2.62 16.77 -7.50
CA SER A 334 2.14 18.01 -8.13
C SER A 334 1.43 17.70 -9.45
N GLY A 335 0.17 18.15 -9.56
CA GLY A 335 -0.66 17.97 -10.75
C GLY A 335 -1.62 16.78 -10.70
N THR A 336 -1.52 15.88 -9.70
CA THR A 336 -2.53 14.84 -9.47
C THR A 336 -3.78 15.47 -8.83
N PRO A 337 -4.98 15.31 -9.42
CA PRO A 337 -6.22 15.83 -8.84
C PRO A 337 -6.64 15.04 -7.61
N THR A 338 -7.34 15.69 -6.66
CA THR A 338 -8.09 14.98 -5.61
C THR A 338 -9.21 14.15 -6.24
N HIS A 339 -9.76 13.19 -5.47
CA HIS A 339 -10.93 12.41 -5.90
C HIS A 339 -12.08 13.29 -6.37
N GLY A 340 -12.50 14.27 -5.56
CA GLY A 340 -13.59 15.17 -5.91
C GLY A 340 -13.27 16.05 -7.11
N GLN A 341 -12.04 16.56 -7.23
CA GLN A 341 -11.60 17.33 -8.40
C GLN A 341 -11.63 16.51 -9.69
N PHE A 342 -11.21 15.25 -9.62
CA PHE A 342 -11.26 14.35 -10.76
C PHE A 342 -12.69 14.04 -11.17
N LEU A 343 -13.55 13.66 -10.21
CA LEU A 343 -14.96 13.37 -10.45
C LEU A 343 -15.70 14.57 -11.04
N ASN A 344 -15.52 15.76 -10.48
CA ASN A 344 -16.10 17.02 -10.98
C ASN A 344 -15.72 17.33 -12.43
N LYS A 345 -14.60 16.81 -12.93
CA LYS A 345 -14.12 17.04 -14.30
C LYS A 345 -14.75 16.09 -15.31
N ILE A 346 -15.09 14.87 -14.89
CA ILE A 346 -15.44 13.78 -15.80
C ILE A 346 -16.91 13.38 -15.75
N LEU A 347 -17.60 13.69 -14.66
CA LEU A 347 -19.01 13.33 -14.51
C LEU A 347 -19.91 14.21 -15.37
N PRO A 348 -21.04 13.68 -15.88
CA PRO A 348 -22.05 14.49 -16.53
C PRO A 348 -22.68 15.49 -15.57
N VAL A 349 -23.32 16.55 -16.10
CA VAL A 349 -24.02 17.56 -15.29
C VAL A 349 -25.00 16.87 -14.32
N ASN A 350 -24.92 17.22 -13.03
CA ASN A 350 -25.70 16.59 -11.96
C ASN A 350 -25.47 15.08 -11.77
N GLY A 351 -24.30 14.57 -12.18
CA GLY A 351 -23.93 13.17 -12.02
C GLY A 351 -24.04 12.64 -10.58
N CYS A 352 -24.32 11.35 -10.46
CA CYS A 352 -24.53 10.63 -9.22
C CYS A 352 -23.39 9.64 -8.96
N VAL A 353 -22.74 9.78 -7.81
CA VAL A 353 -21.64 8.92 -7.37
C VAL A 353 -22.12 8.05 -6.22
N GLY A 354 -22.02 6.74 -6.36
CA GLY A 354 -22.34 5.79 -5.29
C GLY A 354 -21.11 5.47 -4.44
N VAL A 355 -21.31 5.27 -3.15
CA VAL A 355 -20.27 4.75 -2.26
C VAL A 355 -20.89 3.88 -1.17
N ASP A 356 -20.19 2.81 -0.77
CA ASP A 356 -20.63 2.02 0.38
C ASP A 356 -20.59 2.85 1.67
N ALA A 357 -21.75 3.03 2.29
CA ALA A 357 -21.94 3.87 3.46
C ALA A 357 -21.35 3.28 4.75
N LEU A 358 -21.17 1.96 4.80
CA LEU A 358 -20.61 1.26 5.95
C LEU A 358 -19.08 1.21 5.87
N LEU A 359 -18.50 1.18 4.68
CA LEU A 359 -17.05 1.15 4.48
C LEU A 359 -16.41 2.54 4.37
N THR A 360 -17.22 3.60 4.25
CA THR A 360 -16.73 4.98 4.14
C THR A 360 -16.92 5.72 5.46
N SER A 361 -15.84 6.30 5.99
CA SER A 361 -15.93 7.15 7.17
C SER A 361 -16.81 8.38 6.96
N PHE A 362 -17.38 8.90 8.04
CA PHE A 362 -18.22 10.09 7.99
C PHE A 362 -17.44 11.33 7.50
N ASP A 363 -16.20 11.56 7.96
CA ASP A 363 -15.37 12.68 7.48
C ASP A 363 -15.07 12.57 5.97
N THR A 364 -14.67 11.39 5.48
CA THR A 364 -14.41 11.17 4.04
C THR A 364 -15.66 11.42 3.21
N PHE A 365 -16.82 10.90 3.64
CA PHE A 365 -18.09 11.13 2.95
C PHE A 365 -18.45 12.62 2.89
N GLN A 366 -18.29 13.35 4.01
CA GLN A 366 -18.59 14.79 4.07
C GLN A 366 -17.67 15.62 3.20
N SER A 367 -16.35 15.35 3.23
CA SER A 367 -15.36 16.03 2.39
C SER A 367 -15.69 15.83 0.92
N LEU A 368 -15.88 14.57 0.50
CA LEU A 368 -16.18 14.24 -0.88
C LEU A 368 -17.54 14.79 -1.34
N SER A 369 -18.58 14.69 -0.51
CA SER A 369 -19.89 15.26 -0.82
C SER A 369 -19.80 16.78 -1.02
N SER A 370 -18.99 17.47 -0.21
CA SER A 370 -18.78 18.91 -0.33
C SER A 370 -18.03 19.27 -1.62
N GLU A 371 -16.99 18.52 -1.98
CA GLU A 371 -16.27 18.69 -3.25
C GLU A 371 -17.18 18.48 -4.46
N LEU A 372 -18.01 17.44 -4.46
CA LEU A 372 -18.91 17.08 -5.57
C LEU A 372 -20.05 18.09 -5.76
N LYS A 373 -20.58 18.64 -4.67
CA LYS A 373 -21.65 19.65 -4.71
C LYS A 373 -21.24 20.94 -5.42
N ILE A 374 -19.94 21.25 -5.50
CA ILE A 374 -19.44 22.46 -6.19
C ILE A 374 -19.91 22.50 -7.65
N GLN A 375 -20.01 21.34 -8.31
CA GLN A 375 -20.48 21.20 -9.70
C GLN A 375 -21.90 20.61 -9.80
N GLY A 376 -22.64 20.57 -8.69
CA GLY A 376 -24.02 20.05 -8.66
C GLY A 376 -24.14 18.53 -8.64
N HIS A 377 -23.04 17.78 -8.51
CA HIS A 377 -23.09 16.32 -8.40
C HIS A 377 -23.56 15.85 -7.02
N THR A 378 -24.08 14.63 -6.95
CA THR A 378 -24.62 14.03 -5.73
C THR A 378 -23.83 12.79 -5.34
N LEU A 379 -23.41 12.71 -4.06
CA LEU A 379 -22.87 11.50 -3.46
C LEU A 379 -23.98 10.72 -2.75
N LEU A 380 -24.20 9.48 -3.17
CA LEU A 380 -25.24 8.60 -2.68
C LEU A 380 -24.65 7.51 -1.76
N PRO A 381 -25.11 7.42 -0.50
CA PRO A 381 -24.75 6.33 0.39
C PRO A 381 -25.48 5.06 -0.04
N ILE A 382 -24.74 3.97 -0.24
CA ILE A 382 -25.28 2.66 -0.63
C ILE A 382 -25.04 1.69 0.54
N GLU A 383 -26.11 1.07 1.03
CA GLU A 383 -26.02 0.16 2.18
C GLU A 383 -25.48 -1.22 1.81
N LYS A 384 -25.81 -1.71 0.61
CA LYS A 384 -25.31 -2.99 0.11
C LYS A 384 -24.12 -2.79 -0.81
N ASN A 385 -23.00 -3.41 -0.47
CA ASN A 385 -21.80 -3.32 -1.29
C ASN A 385 -22.03 -3.92 -2.69
N LEU A 386 -21.73 -3.17 -3.76
CA LEU A 386 -21.95 -3.64 -5.12
C LEU A 386 -20.89 -4.65 -5.59
N VAL A 387 -19.69 -4.63 -5.00
CA VAL A 387 -18.64 -5.62 -5.28
C VAL A 387 -19.02 -6.99 -4.71
N ASP A 388 -19.62 -7.02 -3.52
CA ASP A 388 -20.06 -8.27 -2.90
C ASP A 388 -21.11 -9.03 -3.74
N GLU A 389 -21.88 -8.32 -4.56
CA GLU A 389 -22.88 -8.93 -5.46
C GLU A 389 -22.27 -9.67 -6.64
N VAL A 390 -21.04 -9.30 -7.05
CA VAL A 390 -20.33 -9.89 -8.18
C VAL A 390 -19.17 -10.79 -7.75
N TRP A 391 -18.79 -10.77 -6.48
CA TRP A 391 -17.74 -11.61 -5.90
C TRP A 391 -18.28 -12.99 -5.51
N ALA A 392 -18.47 -13.85 -6.52
CA ALA A 392 -19.13 -15.15 -6.36
C ALA A 392 -18.44 -16.10 -5.36
N ASP A 393 -17.12 -16.03 -5.25
CA ASP A 393 -16.25 -16.86 -4.40
C ASP A 393 -15.66 -16.09 -3.21
N LYS A 394 -16.38 -15.05 -2.75
CA LYS A 394 -15.99 -14.23 -1.61
C LYS A 394 -15.63 -15.08 -0.38
N PRO A 395 -14.43 -14.91 0.21
CA PRO A 395 -14.06 -15.62 1.43
C PRO A 395 -15.00 -15.31 2.59
N PRO A 396 -15.32 -16.29 3.46
CA PRO A 396 -16.07 -16.03 4.67
C PRO A 396 -15.24 -15.17 5.63
N ARG A 397 -15.93 -14.35 6.43
CA ARG A 397 -15.29 -13.61 7.52
C ARG A 397 -14.67 -14.60 8.52
N HIS A 398 -13.44 -14.34 8.93
CA HIS A 398 -12.80 -15.10 10.00
C HIS A 398 -13.52 -14.89 11.33
N SER A 399 -13.65 -15.97 12.10
CA SER A 399 -14.31 -15.98 13.40
C SER A 399 -13.45 -16.76 14.39
N ASN A 400 -12.27 -16.21 14.67
CA ASN A 400 -11.25 -16.88 15.47
C ASN A 400 -11.49 -16.71 16.97
N ALA A 401 -10.81 -17.51 17.79
CA ALA A 401 -10.91 -17.45 19.24
C ALA A 401 -10.47 -16.08 19.80
N ILE A 402 -11.12 -15.66 20.88
CA ILE A 402 -10.88 -14.41 21.58
C ILE A 402 -10.33 -14.72 22.97
N GLU A 403 -9.13 -14.23 23.24
CA GLU A 403 -8.36 -14.53 24.42
C GLU A 403 -8.31 -13.34 25.39
N ASN A 404 -8.27 -13.65 26.69
CA ASN A 404 -8.07 -12.64 27.73
C ASN A 404 -6.59 -12.25 27.86
N VAL A 405 -6.33 -10.96 28.00
CA VAL A 405 -5.03 -10.43 28.43
C VAL A 405 -5.00 -10.36 29.96
N PRO A 406 -4.10 -11.09 30.62
CA PRO A 406 -3.98 -11.08 32.07
C PRO A 406 -3.67 -9.68 32.65
N ILE A 407 -4.15 -9.44 33.87
CA ILE A 407 -4.02 -8.15 34.56
C ILE A 407 -2.56 -7.80 34.87
N GLU A 408 -1.72 -8.81 35.09
CA GLU A 408 -0.29 -8.65 35.29
C GLU A 408 0.43 -8.07 34.07
N TYR A 409 -0.16 -8.10 32.88
CA TYR A 409 0.40 -7.44 31.71
C TYR A 409 -0.25 -6.08 31.47
N CYS A 410 -1.59 -6.00 31.46
CA CYS A 410 -2.28 -4.77 31.07
C CYS A 410 -2.28 -3.67 32.14
N GLY A 411 -1.99 -3.98 33.41
CA GLY A 411 -1.84 -3.00 34.50
C GLY A 411 -3.14 -2.33 34.96
N LYS A 412 -4.23 -2.43 34.19
CA LYS A 412 -5.58 -1.95 34.52
C LYS A 412 -6.65 -2.95 34.09
N THR A 413 -7.63 -3.17 34.95
CA THR A 413 -8.78 -4.01 34.59
C THR A 413 -9.69 -3.27 33.60
N TRP A 414 -10.48 -4.01 32.83
CA TRP A 414 -11.42 -3.39 31.90
C TRP A 414 -12.47 -2.52 32.61
N GLN A 415 -12.86 -2.89 33.84
CA GLN A 415 -13.78 -2.11 34.66
C GLN A 415 -13.18 -0.75 35.04
N GLN A 416 -11.90 -0.71 35.40
CA GLN A 416 -11.19 0.55 35.67
C GLN A 416 -11.14 1.42 34.41
N LYS A 417 -10.85 0.81 33.25
CA LYS A 417 -10.84 1.52 31.96
C LYS A 417 -12.23 2.12 31.62
N VAL A 418 -13.31 1.36 31.81
CA VAL A 418 -14.68 1.86 31.62
C VAL A 418 -15.00 3.00 32.58
N GLU A 419 -14.57 2.92 33.83
CA GLU A 419 -14.78 3.99 34.81
C GLU A 419 -13.99 5.25 34.45
N ASP A 420 -12.76 5.10 33.93
CA ASP A 420 -11.98 6.21 33.38
C ASP A 420 -12.74 6.88 32.21
N ILE A 421 -13.30 6.09 31.29
CA ILE A 421 -14.10 6.60 30.17
C ILE A 421 -15.36 7.32 30.65
N ARG A 422 -16.08 6.79 31.64
CA ARG A 422 -17.27 7.45 32.21
C ARG A 422 -16.96 8.81 32.82
N ARG A 423 -15.80 8.98 33.45
CA ARG A 423 -15.36 10.30 33.94
C ARG A 423 -15.08 11.27 32.79
N GLU A 424 -14.53 10.80 31.67
CA GLU A 424 -14.38 11.63 30.47
C GLU A 424 -15.74 11.95 29.82
N MET A 425 -16.69 11.02 29.84
CA MET A 425 -18.07 11.27 29.38
C MET A 425 -18.72 12.42 30.17
N GLU A 426 -18.51 12.47 31.48
CA GLU A 426 -19.03 13.57 32.32
C GLU A 426 -18.44 14.92 31.94
N LYS A 427 -17.13 14.99 31.72
CA LYS A 427 -16.44 16.23 31.29
C LYS A 427 -16.95 16.75 29.95
N GLU A 428 -17.24 15.83 29.03
CA GLU A 428 -17.71 16.13 27.67
C GLU A 428 -19.23 16.27 27.55
N ASN A 429 -19.96 16.15 28.66
CA ASN A 429 -21.42 16.12 28.69
C ASN A 429 -22.01 15.05 27.73
N ALA A 430 -21.33 13.90 27.63
CA ALA A 430 -21.79 12.73 26.90
C ALA A 430 -22.56 11.77 27.83
N SER A 431 -23.62 11.16 27.31
CA SER A 431 -24.39 10.11 27.99
C SER A 431 -24.10 8.72 27.45
N VAL A 432 -23.59 8.66 26.22
CA VAL A 432 -23.26 7.44 25.49
C VAL A 432 -21.91 7.61 24.79
N VAL A 433 -21.08 6.57 24.79
CA VAL A 433 -19.92 6.43 23.92
C VAL A 433 -20.13 5.22 23.03
N VAL A 434 -19.98 5.41 21.71
CA VAL A 434 -20.03 4.36 20.71
C VAL A 434 -18.61 4.07 20.24
N VAL A 435 -18.17 2.83 20.43
CA VAL A 435 -16.82 2.38 20.07
C VAL A 435 -16.90 1.46 18.86
N THR A 436 -16.25 1.86 17.78
CA THR A 436 -16.27 1.18 16.48
C THR A 436 -14.90 0.65 16.08
N ALA A 437 -13.81 1.26 16.54
CA ALA A 437 -12.46 0.82 16.24
C ALA A 437 -12.13 -0.46 17.04
N LEU A 438 -11.65 -1.50 16.35
CA LEU A 438 -11.47 -2.83 16.96
C LEU A 438 -10.32 -2.86 17.98
N ASP A 439 -9.27 -2.09 17.76
CA ASP A 439 -8.14 -1.92 18.68
C ASP A 439 -8.57 -1.23 19.98
N GLU A 440 -9.46 -0.24 19.90
CA GLU A 440 -10.07 0.42 21.08
C GLU A 440 -10.90 -0.58 21.89
N ILE A 441 -11.68 -1.45 21.23
CA ILE A 441 -12.52 -2.46 21.89
C ILE A 441 -11.65 -3.55 22.54
N ALA A 442 -10.65 -4.06 21.81
CA ALA A 442 -9.68 -5.03 22.31
C ALA A 442 -8.92 -4.48 23.54
N TRP A 443 -8.46 -3.23 23.48
CA TRP A 443 -7.81 -2.57 24.62
C TRP A 443 -8.76 -2.38 25.80
N LEU A 444 -9.99 -1.91 25.55
CA LEU A 444 -10.98 -1.61 26.57
C LEU A 444 -11.32 -2.83 27.41
N PHE A 445 -11.59 -3.97 26.77
CA PHE A 445 -12.00 -5.19 27.45
C PHE A 445 -10.84 -6.11 27.87
N ASN A 446 -9.59 -5.71 27.60
CA ASN A 446 -8.41 -6.57 27.79
C ASN A 446 -8.54 -7.91 27.04
N LEU A 447 -9.03 -7.86 25.80
CA LEU A 447 -9.21 -9.04 24.95
C LEU A 447 -8.34 -8.91 23.69
N ARG A 448 -7.96 -10.04 23.10
CA ARG A 448 -7.26 -10.11 21.81
C ARG A 448 -7.85 -11.21 20.95
N GLY A 449 -7.73 -11.04 19.63
CA GLY A 449 -8.20 -12.00 18.64
C GLY A 449 -7.20 -12.14 17.51
N SER A 450 -7.65 -12.70 16.39
CA SER A 450 -6.82 -12.86 15.20
C SER A 450 -7.68 -12.88 13.93
N ASP A 451 -8.75 -12.07 13.90
CA ASP A 451 -9.64 -12.03 12.74
C ASP A 451 -9.01 -11.31 11.54
N ILE A 452 -8.13 -10.36 11.82
CA ILE A 452 -7.38 -9.58 10.83
C ILE A 452 -5.93 -10.00 10.89
N GLU A 453 -5.34 -10.30 9.74
CA GLU A 453 -3.94 -10.71 9.67
C GLU A 453 -3.04 -9.60 10.23
N PHE A 454 -2.00 -10.01 10.94
CA PHE A 454 -1.05 -9.14 11.62
C PHE A 454 -1.61 -8.22 12.72
N ASN A 455 -2.93 -8.13 12.91
CA ASN A 455 -3.52 -7.32 13.96
C ASN A 455 -4.28 -8.21 14.97
N PRO A 456 -3.89 -8.23 16.26
CA PRO A 456 -4.47 -9.14 17.25
C PRO A 456 -5.84 -8.65 17.78
N ILE A 457 -6.75 -8.36 16.85
CA ILE A 457 -8.08 -7.77 17.04
C ILE A 457 -9.17 -8.69 16.50
N PHE A 458 -10.42 -8.41 16.85
CA PHE A 458 -11.58 -9.24 16.48
C PHE A 458 -12.79 -8.35 16.17
N TYR A 459 -13.61 -8.77 15.20
CA TYR A 459 -14.79 -8.01 14.78
C TYR A 459 -15.76 -7.84 15.96
N SER A 460 -15.99 -6.60 16.33
CA SER A 460 -16.82 -6.26 17.48
C SER A 460 -17.28 -4.79 17.46
N TYR A 461 -18.30 -4.50 18.26
CA TYR A 461 -18.68 -3.13 18.61
C TYR A 461 -18.85 -3.02 20.12
N ALA A 462 -18.81 -1.79 20.66
CA ALA A 462 -19.22 -1.55 22.03
C ALA A 462 -20.02 -0.25 22.18
N ILE A 463 -20.96 -0.26 23.13
CA ILE A 463 -21.68 0.94 23.56
C ILE A 463 -21.56 1.05 25.07
N ILE A 464 -21.06 2.18 25.56
CA ILE A 464 -20.94 2.48 26.98
C ILE A 464 -21.92 3.60 27.32
N THR A 465 -22.76 3.38 28.33
CA THR A 465 -23.55 4.44 28.96
C THR A 465 -23.09 4.64 30.40
N LYS A 466 -23.69 5.62 31.07
CA LYS A 466 -23.43 5.91 32.49
C LYS A 466 -23.65 4.69 33.39
N SER A 467 -24.58 3.81 33.04
CA SER A 467 -24.92 2.63 33.86
C SER A 467 -24.61 1.31 33.18
N SER A 468 -24.75 1.23 31.85
CA SER A 468 -24.79 -0.03 31.11
C SER A 468 -23.69 -0.12 30.06
N ILE A 469 -23.35 -1.35 29.67
CA ILE A 469 -22.33 -1.65 28.67
C ILE A 469 -22.91 -2.72 27.76
N TRP A 470 -22.82 -2.50 26.45
CA TRP A 470 -23.11 -3.51 25.45
C TRP A 470 -21.81 -3.83 24.71
N PHE A 471 -21.51 -5.12 24.60
CA PHE A 471 -20.38 -5.65 23.87
C PHE A 471 -20.90 -6.59 22.79
N PHE A 472 -20.62 -6.29 21.53
CA PHE A 472 -21.20 -6.99 20.39
C PHE A 472 -20.14 -7.85 19.70
N ILE A 473 -20.38 -9.15 19.59
CA ILE A 473 -19.51 -10.13 18.90
C ILE A 473 -20.35 -11.14 18.13
N ASP A 474 -19.76 -11.80 17.14
CA ASP A 474 -20.50 -12.75 16.28
C ASP A 474 -21.02 -13.98 17.06
N ASP A 475 -20.17 -14.57 17.90
CA ASP A 475 -20.49 -15.78 18.67
C ASP A 475 -19.79 -15.77 20.04
N LEU A 476 -20.54 -16.09 21.10
CA LEU A 476 -20.05 -16.18 22.48
C LEU A 476 -19.08 -17.33 22.69
N GLU A 477 -19.17 -18.38 21.87
CA GLU A 477 -18.25 -19.52 21.96
C GLU A 477 -16.84 -19.21 21.51
N ARG A 478 -16.63 -18.05 20.87
CA ARG A 478 -15.31 -17.54 20.54
C ARG A 478 -14.50 -17.14 21.77
N LEU A 479 -15.17 -16.74 22.86
CA LEU A 479 -14.51 -16.32 24.08
C LEU A 479 -13.91 -17.53 24.80
N SER A 480 -12.60 -17.48 25.10
CA SER A 480 -11.97 -18.48 25.95
C SER A 480 -12.57 -18.49 27.35
N SER A 481 -12.30 -19.55 28.13
CA SER A 481 -12.84 -19.68 29.49
C SER A 481 -12.42 -18.51 30.38
N GLU A 482 -11.19 -18.05 30.20
CA GLU A 482 -10.60 -16.90 30.88
C GLU A 482 -11.26 -15.59 30.45
N ALA A 483 -11.55 -15.42 29.14
CA ALA A 483 -12.27 -14.26 28.63
C ALA A 483 -13.71 -14.21 29.18
N LYS A 484 -14.42 -15.34 29.16
CA LYS A 484 -15.77 -15.47 29.76
C LYS A 484 -15.72 -15.10 31.24
N ALA A 485 -14.79 -15.67 32.02
CA ALA A 485 -14.65 -15.38 33.44
C ALA A 485 -14.30 -13.91 33.72
N SER A 486 -13.42 -13.30 32.92
CA SER A 486 -13.02 -11.89 33.03
C SER A 486 -14.21 -10.93 32.84
N LEU A 487 -15.08 -11.23 31.86
CA LEU A 487 -16.30 -10.47 31.62
C LEU A 487 -17.37 -10.72 32.69
N GLU A 488 -17.50 -11.96 33.18
CA GLU A 488 -18.46 -12.33 34.23
C GLU A 488 -18.18 -11.65 35.58
N ASN A 489 -16.91 -11.50 35.94
CA ASN A 489 -16.50 -10.83 37.17
C ASN A 489 -16.93 -9.35 37.24
N GLY A 490 -17.31 -8.72 36.12
CA GLY A 490 -17.88 -7.36 36.04
C GLY A 490 -19.32 -7.28 35.54
N LYS A 491 -20.04 -8.41 35.46
CA LYS A 491 -21.31 -8.57 34.73
C LYS A 491 -22.46 -7.66 35.15
N LYS A 492 -22.41 -7.01 36.32
CA LYS A 492 -23.56 -6.30 36.90
C LYS A 492 -24.24 -5.31 35.95
N ASN A 493 -23.56 -4.83 34.90
CA ASN A 493 -24.18 -4.03 33.84
C ASN A 493 -23.63 -4.31 32.42
N LEU A 494 -23.06 -5.48 32.16
CA LEU A 494 -22.52 -5.86 30.85
C LEU A 494 -23.47 -6.83 30.14
N THR A 495 -23.90 -6.45 28.94
CA THR A 495 -24.67 -7.29 28.01
C THR A 495 -23.77 -7.67 26.85
N VAL A 496 -23.57 -8.97 26.61
CA VAL A 496 -22.92 -9.45 25.39
C VAL A 496 -24.01 -9.82 24.38
N ALA A 497 -23.94 -9.25 23.18
CA ALA A 497 -24.98 -9.35 22.16
C ALA A 497 -24.41 -9.74 20.78
N PRO A 498 -25.23 -10.25 19.85
CA PRO A 498 -24.79 -10.56 18.50
C PRO A 498 -24.29 -9.32 17.75
N TYR A 499 -23.18 -9.44 17.02
CA TYR A 499 -22.58 -8.39 16.19
C TYR A 499 -23.62 -7.66 15.32
N GLY A 500 -24.48 -8.42 14.63
CA GLY A 500 -25.52 -7.89 13.75
C GLY A 500 -26.63 -7.08 14.44
N SER A 501 -26.78 -7.18 15.76
CA SER A 501 -27.78 -6.40 16.53
C SER A 501 -27.28 -5.02 16.95
N PHE A 502 -26.04 -4.65 16.61
CA PHE A 502 -25.44 -3.37 17.01
C PHE A 502 -26.28 -2.18 16.53
N SER A 503 -26.60 -2.10 15.24
CA SER A 503 -27.30 -0.96 14.65
C SER A 503 -28.70 -0.76 15.23
N SER A 504 -29.46 -1.85 15.43
CA SER A 504 -30.79 -1.77 16.06
C SER A 504 -30.70 -1.33 17.51
N THR A 505 -29.75 -1.87 18.27
CA THR A 505 -29.52 -1.47 19.68
C THR A 505 -29.10 0.00 19.78
N LEU A 506 -28.22 0.46 18.89
CA LEU A 506 -27.84 1.88 18.83
C LEU A 506 -29.05 2.77 18.53
N GLN A 507 -29.91 2.36 17.59
CA GLN A 507 -31.13 3.11 17.27
C GLN A 507 -32.09 3.19 18.47
N ASP A 508 -32.27 2.10 19.22
CA ASP A 508 -33.09 2.09 20.44
C ASP A 508 -32.53 3.03 21.51
N ILE A 509 -31.21 3.04 21.69
CA ILE A 509 -30.51 3.96 22.60
C ILE A 509 -30.68 5.41 22.13
N VAL A 510 -30.51 5.69 20.84
CA VAL A 510 -30.74 7.02 20.26
C VAL A 510 -32.18 7.50 20.53
N ASN A 511 -33.17 6.65 20.33
CA ASN A 511 -34.59 6.99 20.52
C ASN A 511 -34.95 7.27 21.98
N THR A 512 -34.24 6.64 22.92
CA THR A 512 -34.49 6.78 24.37
C THR A 512 -33.55 7.77 25.07
N ASN A 513 -32.47 8.18 24.40
CA ASN A 513 -31.52 9.14 24.94
C ASN A 513 -32.15 10.53 25.06
N SER A 514 -32.50 10.91 26.28
CA SER A 514 -33.18 12.17 26.59
C SER A 514 -32.25 13.24 27.18
N ASN A 515 -30.99 12.89 27.51
CA ASN A 515 -30.06 13.80 28.17
C ASN A 515 -28.61 13.46 27.80
N GLY A 516 -27.83 14.47 27.39
CA GLY A 516 -26.41 14.32 27.01
C GLY A 516 -26.19 13.93 25.55
N LYS A 517 -24.95 14.13 25.08
CA LYS A 517 -24.53 13.81 23.71
C LYS A 517 -24.14 12.34 23.54
N ILE A 518 -24.20 11.84 22.31
CA ILE A 518 -23.66 10.54 21.92
C ILE A 518 -22.30 10.77 21.28
N TRP A 519 -21.25 10.33 21.97
CA TRP A 519 -19.86 10.45 21.54
C TRP A 519 -19.51 9.32 20.59
N ILE A 520 -19.14 9.68 19.36
CA ILE A 520 -18.70 8.76 18.31
C ILE A 520 -17.59 9.44 17.49
N LYS A 521 -16.63 8.67 17.00
CA LYS A 521 -15.50 9.22 16.23
C LYS A 521 -15.96 9.69 14.85
N GLU A 522 -15.34 10.74 14.33
CA GLU A 522 -15.57 11.26 12.98
C GLU A 522 -15.13 10.29 11.88
N ASP A 523 -14.15 9.43 12.18
CA ASP A 523 -13.71 8.38 11.29
C ASP A 523 -14.60 7.13 11.36
N SER A 524 -15.63 7.08 12.22
CA SER A 524 -16.62 5.99 12.16
C SER A 524 -17.39 6.02 10.85
N SER A 525 -17.92 4.86 10.44
CA SER A 525 -18.65 4.74 9.18
C SER A 525 -19.84 5.71 9.08
N TYR A 526 -20.05 6.21 7.87
CA TYR A 526 -21.10 7.19 7.59
C TYR A 526 -22.48 6.67 8.00
N SER A 527 -22.78 5.40 7.69
CA SER A 527 -24.06 4.77 8.06
C SER A 527 -24.31 4.80 9.57
N LEU A 528 -23.31 4.47 10.39
CA LEU A 528 -23.43 4.44 11.85
C LEU A 528 -23.59 5.84 12.44
N VAL A 529 -22.79 6.81 11.99
CA VAL A 529 -22.91 8.19 12.47
C VAL A 529 -24.27 8.79 12.11
N LYS A 530 -24.85 8.41 10.96
CA LYS A 530 -26.16 8.90 10.51
C LYS A 530 -27.35 8.36 11.30
N LEU A 531 -27.22 7.23 12.00
CA LEU A 531 -28.25 6.74 12.94
C LEU A 531 -28.50 7.73 14.10
N ILE A 532 -27.47 8.49 14.48
CA ILE A 532 -27.55 9.49 15.54
C ILE A 532 -27.97 10.83 14.91
N PRO A 533 -28.99 11.56 15.40
CA PRO A 533 -29.33 12.89 14.89
C PRO A 533 -28.19 13.90 15.08
N GLU A 534 -27.96 14.79 14.13
CA GLU A 534 -26.84 15.76 14.16
C GLU A 534 -26.78 16.57 15.47
N LYS A 535 -27.94 17.02 15.95
CA LYS A 535 -28.07 17.75 17.23
C LYS A 535 -27.65 16.96 18.46
N ASP A 536 -27.55 15.63 18.39
CA ASP A 536 -27.26 14.74 19.52
C ASP A 536 -25.83 14.18 19.47
N ARG A 537 -25.10 14.39 18.38
CA ARG A 537 -23.72 13.90 18.21
C ARG A 537 -22.70 14.74 18.98
N LEU A 538 -21.69 14.05 19.51
CA LEU A 538 -20.38 14.60 19.85
C LEU A 538 -19.35 13.89 18.95
N LEU A 539 -18.96 14.57 17.88
CA LEU A 539 -18.04 14.07 16.87
C LEU A 539 -16.61 14.49 17.21
N LYS A 540 -15.81 13.54 17.71
CA LYS A 540 -14.36 13.66 17.95
C LYS A 540 -13.79 12.32 18.38
N ASP A 541 -12.46 12.18 18.35
CA ASP A 541 -11.78 11.00 18.91
C ASP A 541 -12.23 10.75 20.35
N THR A 542 -12.50 9.48 20.69
CA THR A 542 -12.86 9.10 22.06
C THR A 542 -11.65 9.23 22.99
N SER A 543 -11.89 9.32 24.29
CA SER A 543 -10.80 9.26 25.28
C SER A 543 -10.03 7.94 25.24
N ILE A 544 -10.59 6.87 24.67
CA ILE A 544 -9.94 5.56 24.53
C ILE A 544 -8.71 5.66 23.66
N CYS A 545 -8.81 6.36 22.53
CA CYS A 545 -7.73 6.58 21.58
C CYS A 545 -6.47 7.16 22.26
N LEU A 546 -6.64 8.22 23.07
CA LEU A 546 -5.53 8.81 23.82
C LEU A 546 -5.09 7.94 25.01
N SER A 547 -6.03 7.31 25.71
CA SER A 547 -5.74 6.50 26.90
C SER A 547 -4.89 5.26 26.59
N LYS A 548 -5.10 4.62 25.43
CA LYS A 548 -4.27 3.48 24.99
C LYS A 548 -2.93 3.91 24.39
N ALA A 549 -2.88 5.12 23.80
CA ALA A 549 -1.66 5.68 23.23
C ALA A 549 -0.58 5.95 24.30
N ILE A 550 -1.00 6.28 25.53
CA ILE A 550 -0.14 6.52 26.70
C ILE A 550 -0.01 5.23 27.50
N LYS A 551 1.13 4.54 27.37
CA LYS A 551 1.32 3.21 27.97
C LYS A 551 1.58 3.38 29.47
N ASN A 552 0.94 2.55 30.29
CA ASN A 552 1.24 2.52 31.71
C ASN A 552 2.59 1.80 31.98
N GLU A 553 3.11 1.91 33.20
CA GLU A 553 4.43 1.35 33.55
C GLU A 553 4.56 -0.15 33.25
N GLN A 554 3.48 -0.92 33.43
CA GLN A 554 3.47 -2.36 33.16
C GLN A 554 3.48 -2.65 31.65
N GLU A 555 2.71 -1.91 30.85
CA GLU A 555 2.74 -1.99 29.39
C GLU A 555 4.13 -1.61 28.83
N ILE A 556 4.77 -0.57 29.38
CA ILE A 556 6.13 -0.18 28.97
C ILE A 556 7.14 -1.28 29.35
N LYS A 557 7.02 -1.89 30.53
CA LYS A 557 7.86 -3.02 30.94
C LYS A 557 7.71 -4.22 30.00
N CYS A 558 6.47 -4.53 29.63
CA CYS A 558 6.12 -5.55 28.64
C CYS A 558 6.77 -5.25 27.29
N ALA A 559 6.64 -4.01 26.80
CA ALA A 559 7.27 -3.58 25.56
C ALA A 559 8.81 -3.74 25.61
N ARG A 560 9.48 -3.31 26.68
CA ARG A 560 10.94 -3.52 26.84
C ARG A 560 11.32 -5.00 26.75
N ASN A 561 10.59 -5.86 27.45
CA ASN A 561 10.87 -7.30 27.45
C ASN A 561 10.71 -7.90 26.05
N ALA A 562 9.63 -7.56 25.34
CA ALA A 562 9.41 -8.01 23.97
C ALA A 562 10.53 -7.57 23.02
N HIS A 563 10.99 -6.32 23.12
CA HIS A 563 12.07 -5.82 22.27
C HIS A 563 13.43 -6.45 22.58
N ILE A 564 13.70 -6.83 23.84
CA ILE A 564 14.92 -7.60 24.19
C ILE A 564 14.90 -8.97 23.52
N LYS A 565 13.75 -9.67 23.58
CA LYS A 565 13.58 -10.97 22.91
C LYS A 565 13.75 -10.83 21.40
N ASP A 566 13.07 -9.86 20.80
CA ASP A 566 13.08 -9.64 19.34
C ASP A 566 14.46 -9.23 18.83
N ALA A 567 15.16 -8.36 19.58
CA ALA A 567 16.53 -7.98 19.26
C ALA A 567 17.49 -9.18 19.29
N ALA A 568 17.26 -10.16 20.18
CA ALA A 568 18.04 -11.39 20.19
C ALA A 568 17.79 -12.24 18.94
N ALA A 569 16.54 -12.40 18.50
CA ALA A 569 16.23 -13.09 17.25
C ALA A 569 16.86 -12.38 16.02
N LEU A 570 16.85 -11.05 15.98
CA LEU A 570 17.52 -10.28 14.93
C LEU A 570 19.05 -10.43 14.97
N CYS A 571 19.66 -10.51 16.15
CA CYS A 571 21.10 -10.80 16.27
C CYS A 571 21.44 -12.22 15.81
N GLU A 572 20.61 -13.21 16.12
CA GLU A 572 20.75 -14.57 15.59
C GLU A 572 20.61 -14.59 14.06
N PHE A 573 19.61 -13.89 13.53
CA PHE A 573 19.38 -13.73 12.09
C PHE A 573 20.55 -13.05 11.37
N HIS A 574 21.02 -11.90 11.85
CA HIS A 574 22.15 -11.21 11.23
C HIS A 574 23.46 -12.02 11.33
N CYS A 575 23.66 -12.72 12.45
CA CYS A 575 24.81 -13.64 12.59
C CYS A 575 24.74 -14.78 11.55
N TRP A 576 23.56 -15.39 11.39
CA TRP A 576 23.34 -16.44 10.39
C TRP A 576 23.51 -15.91 8.97
N LEU A 577 22.88 -14.79 8.64
CA LEU A 577 22.86 -14.21 7.31
C LEU A 577 24.26 -13.81 6.85
N SER A 578 25.02 -13.10 7.72
CA SER A 578 26.40 -12.68 7.42
C SER A 578 27.36 -13.83 7.12
N LYS A 579 27.11 -15.04 7.65
CA LYS A 579 27.91 -16.25 7.37
C LYS A 579 27.43 -17.04 6.15
N SER A 580 26.16 -16.89 5.80
CA SER A 580 25.50 -17.77 4.86
C SER A 580 25.40 -17.16 3.45
N VAL A 581 25.30 -15.83 3.33
CA VAL A 581 25.14 -15.13 2.03
C VAL A 581 26.26 -15.43 1.03
N SER A 582 27.50 -15.64 1.46
CA SER A 582 28.65 -15.88 0.57
C SER A 582 28.70 -17.30 -0.02
N HIS A 583 27.98 -18.27 0.56
CA HIS A 583 28.14 -19.69 0.22
C HIS A 583 26.81 -20.46 0.05
N GLN A 584 25.69 -19.87 0.45
CA GLN A 584 24.35 -20.46 0.30
C GLN A 584 23.51 -19.63 -0.67
N ASN A 585 22.48 -20.26 -1.23
CA ASN A 585 21.49 -19.54 -2.04
C ASN A 585 20.38 -19.01 -1.13
N ILE A 586 20.55 -17.79 -0.64
CA ILE A 586 19.56 -17.12 0.22
C ILE A 586 18.82 -16.11 -0.64
N THR A 587 17.50 -16.23 -0.68
CA THR A 587 16.59 -15.29 -1.32
C THR A 587 15.88 -14.41 -0.30
N GLU A 588 15.24 -13.34 -0.77
CA GLU A 588 14.45 -12.42 0.04
C GLU A 588 13.38 -13.14 0.88
N MET A 589 12.60 -14.02 0.26
CA MET A 589 11.57 -14.83 0.94
C MET A 589 12.21 -15.79 1.96
N SER A 590 13.27 -16.51 1.58
CA SER A 590 13.94 -17.45 2.49
C SER A 590 14.58 -16.75 3.71
N ALA A 591 15.03 -15.51 3.55
CA ALA A 591 15.56 -14.70 4.65
C ALA A 591 14.44 -14.25 5.60
N ALA A 592 13.30 -13.82 5.07
CA ALA A 592 12.12 -13.46 5.86
C ALA A 592 11.60 -14.66 6.68
N GLU A 593 11.45 -15.82 6.04
CA GLU A 593 11.08 -17.08 6.71
C GLU A 593 12.09 -17.46 7.78
N LYS A 594 13.40 -17.27 7.51
CA LYS A 594 14.45 -17.60 8.48
C LYS A 594 14.39 -16.68 9.69
N LEU A 595 14.17 -15.38 9.51
CA LEU A 595 13.99 -14.44 10.61
C LEU A 595 12.77 -14.80 11.45
N GLU A 596 11.63 -15.11 10.83
CA GLU A 596 10.44 -15.57 11.54
C GLU A 596 10.72 -16.86 12.33
N SER A 597 11.51 -17.79 11.79
CA SER A 597 11.89 -19.01 12.50
C SER A 597 12.62 -18.74 13.83
N PHE A 598 13.48 -17.72 13.89
CA PHE A 598 14.13 -17.31 15.13
C PHE A 598 13.15 -16.67 16.12
N ARG A 599 12.17 -15.90 15.62
CA ARG A 599 11.10 -15.32 16.46
C ARG A 599 10.19 -16.38 17.05
N LYS A 600 9.86 -17.43 16.29
CA LYS A 600 9.07 -18.59 16.74
C LYS A 600 9.71 -19.35 17.92
N GLU A 601 11.03 -19.22 18.11
CA GLU A 601 11.74 -19.81 19.27
C GLU A 601 11.62 -18.99 20.57
N LEU A 602 11.00 -17.80 20.53
CA LEU A 602 10.90 -16.90 21.67
C LEU A 602 9.61 -17.12 22.46
N ASP A 603 9.71 -17.04 23.78
CA ASP A 603 8.55 -17.16 24.67
C ASP A 603 7.52 -16.06 24.37
N ASN A 604 6.25 -16.48 24.35
CA ASN A 604 5.07 -15.67 24.07
C ASN A 604 4.92 -15.19 22.62
N TYR A 605 5.74 -15.64 21.66
CA TYR A 605 5.51 -15.33 20.23
C TYR A 605 4.08 -15.70 19.79
N VAL A 606 3.43 -14.81 19.04
CA VAL A 606 2.09 -15.00 18.48
C VAL A 606 2.14 -15.11 16.96
N GLY A 607 2.84 -14.17 16.33
CA GLY A 607 2.86 -13.99 14.89
C GLY A 607 3.60 -12.70 14.53
N LEU A 608 3.74 -12.45 13.24
CA LEU A 608 4.28 -11.18 12.75
C LEU A 608 3.31 -10.03 13.03
N SER A 609 3.83 -8.82 13.23
CA SER A 609 3.02 -7.59 13.38
C SER A 609 2.72 -6.88 12.07
N PHE A 610 3.37 -7.31 10.99
CA PHE A 610 3.11 -7.01 9.59
C PHE A 610 3.93 -7.97 8.72
N GLU A 611 3.64 -8.05 7.44
CA GLU A 611 4.43 -8.88 6.52
C GLU A 611 5.87 -8.36 6.40
N THR A 612 6.85 -9.25 6.57
CA THR A 612 8.26 -8.86 6.55
C THR A 612 8.67 -8.33 5.17
N ILE A 613 9.14 -7.09 5.12
CA ILE A 613 9.73 -6.49 3.94
C ILE A 613 11.21 -6.93 3.89
N SER A 614 11.55 -7.75 2.89
CA SER A 614 12.88 -8.29 2.68
C SER A 614 13.31 -7.92 1.26
N GLY A 615 14.17 -6.92 1.10
CA GLY A 615 14.51 -6.33 -0.21
C GLY A 615 16.01 -6.24 -0.47
N SER A 616 16.50 -6.93 -1.50
CA SER A 616 17.89 -6.90 -1.98
C SER A 616 18.04 -5.97 -3.18
N GLY A 617 19.02 -5.06 -3.10
CA GLY A 617 19.33 -4.12 -4.17
C GLY A 617 18.09 -3.29 -4.56
N PRO A 618 17.69 -3.29 -5.85
CA PRO A 618 16.57 -2.47 -6.33
C PRO A 618 15.24 -2.70 -5.60
N ASN A 619 14.99 -3.91 -5.10
CA ASN A 619 13.75 -4.22 -4.37
C ASN A 619 13.69 -3.46 -3.04
N GLY A 620 14.83 -3.18 -2.40
CA GLY A 620 14.89 -2.35 -1.19
C GLY A 620 14.47 -0.89 -1.41
N ALA A 621 14.44 -0.41 -2.67
CA ALA A 621 13.95 0.93 -3.00
C ALA A 621 12.41 1.02 -3.03
N ILE A 622 11.69 -0.10 -3.05
CA ILE A 622 10.23 -0.13 -2.99
C ILE A 622 9.83 -0.11 -1.51
N ILE A 623 9.26 1.00 -1.05
CA ILE A 623 9.09 1.31 0.39
C ILE A 623 8.35 0.18 1.14
N HIS A 624 7.22 -0.29 0.59
CA HIS A 624 6.42 -1.42 1.09
C HIS A 624 6.55 -2.63 0.15
N TYR A 625 7.78 -3.02 -0.17
CA TYR A 625 8.03 -4.21 -1.00
C TYR A 625 7.52 -5.49 -0.32
N GLN A 626 6.78 -6.30 -1.07
CA GLN A 626 6.43 -7.67 -0.69
C GLN A 626 7.04 -8.62 -1.72
N ALA A 627 7.88 -9.54 -1.23
CA ALA A 627 8.50 -10.53 -2.09
C ALA A 627 7.48 -11.58 -2.52
N THR A 628 7.42 -11.85 -3.82
CA THR A 628 6.64 -12.94 -4.41
C THR A 628 7.57 -13.94 -5.06
N PRO A 629 7.15 -15.19 -5.34
CA PRO A 629 8.01 -16.15 -6.04
C PRO A 629 8.59 -15.63 -7.37
N GLU A 630 7.90 -14.73 -8.05
CA GLU A 630 8.34 -14.10 -9.31
C GLU A 630 9.34 -12.95 -9.10
N THR A 631 9.30 -12.30 -7.93
CA THR A 631 10.13 -11.14 -7.60
C THR A 631 11.24 -11.45 -6.59
N ASP A 632 11.27 -12.67 -6.04
CA ASP A 632 12.21 -13.17 -5.04
C ASP A 632 13.65 -13.16 -5.55
N ARG A 633 14.42 -12.16 -5.13
CA ARG A 633 15.82 -11.99 -5.51
C ARG A 633 16.73 -12.72 -4.54
N LYS A 634 17.87 -13.17 -5.07
CA LYS A 634 19.00 -13.62 -4.24
C LYS A 634 19.62 -12.44 -3.49
N ILE A 635 19.86 -12.61 -2.19
CA ILE A 635 20.68 -11.72 -1.37
C ILE A 635 22.15 -11.99 -1.67
N THR A 636 22.92 -10.94 -1.97
CA THR A 636 24.33 -11.05 -2.38
C THR A 636 25.25 -10.25 -1.46
N THR A 637 26.57 -10.38 -1.65
CA THR A 637 27.57 -9.58 -0.92
C THR A 637 27.84 -8.22 -1.56
N GLU A 638 27.29 -8.01 -2.75
CA GLU A 638 27.55 -6.87 -3.63
C GLU A 638 26.45 -5.81 -3.59
N GLU A 639 25.29 -6.15 -3.02
CA GLU A 639 24.12 -5.28 -2.95
C GLU A 639 23.76 -4.96 -1.48
N ILE A 640 23.12 -3.80 -1.27
CA ILE A 640 22.42 -3.50 -0.01
C ILE A 640 21.27 -4.49 0.19
N TYR A 641 21.07 -4.91 1.43
CA TYR A 641 19.90 -5.66 1.85
C TYR A 641 19.14 -4.89 2.95
N LEU A 642 17.86 -4.61 2.72
CA LEU A 642 16.95 -3.99 3.67
C LEU A 642 15.99 -5.05 4.21
N CYS A 643 15.88 -5.15 5.53
CA CYS A 643 14.92 -6.00 6.20
C CYS A 643 14.15 -5.18 7.23
N ASP A 644 12.84 -5.06 7.01
CA ASP A 644 11.89 -4.46 7.94
C ASP A 644 10.86 -5.49 8.38
N SER A 645 10.72 -5.64 9.69
CA SER A 645 9.96 -6.75 10.25
C SER A 645 9.63 -6.54 11.72
N GLY A 646 8.51 -7.11 12.17
CA GLY A 646 8.10 -7.05 13.55
C GLY A 646 7.31 -8.27 14.00
N ALA A 647 7.03 -8.37 15.29
CA ALA A 647 6.25 -9.46 15.86
C ALA A 647 5.36 -9.04 17.03
N HIS A 648 4.33 -9.85 17.27
CA HIS A 648 3.49 -9.79 18.45
C HIS A 648 3.87 -10.83 19.49
N TYR A 649 3.81 -10.42 20.75
CA TYR A 649 4.07 -11.26 21.91
C TYR A 649 2.90 -11.17 22.90
N ARG A 650 2.45 -12.32 23.43
CA ARG A 650 1.28 -12.43 24.33
C ARG A 650 1.42 -11.63 25.62
N ASP A 651 2.64 -11.37 26.07
CA ASP A 651 2.95 -10.52 27.21
C ASP A 651 2.96 -9.03 26.81
N LEU A 652 1.97 -8.58 26.03
CA LEU A 652 1.73 -7.20 25.60
C LEU A 652 2.85 -6.55 24.74
N GLY A 653 3.62 -7.36 24.02
CA GLY A 653 4.64 -6.87 23.10
C GLY A 653 4.12 -6.70 21.67
N THR A 654 4.45 -5.57 21.05
CA THR A 654 4.50 -5.40 19.58
C THR A 654 5.85 -4.80 19.24
N THR A 655 6.55 -5.36 18.26
CA THR A 655 7.82 -4.84 17.77
C THR A 655 7.71 -4.41 16.31
N ASP A 656 8.59 -3.50 15.95
CA ASP A 656 8.79 -2.97 14.60
C ASP A 656 10.24 -2.52 14.47
N VAL A 657 10.93 -2.95 13.43
CA VAL A 657 12.37 -2.71 13.28
C VAL A 657 12.84 -2.99 11.86
N THR A 658 13.26 -1.91 11.23
CA THR A 658 14.08 -1.96 10.02
C THR A 658 15.60 -1.90 10.30
N ARG A 659 16.35 -2.81 9.69
CA ARG A 659 17.80 -2.68 9.50
C ARG A 659 18.18 -2.82 8.03
N THR A 660 19.10 -1.97 7.61
CA THR A 660 19.74 -2.05 6.30
C THR A 660 21.20 -2.49 6.48
N MET A 661 21.64 -3.46 5.68
CA MET A 661 22.92 -4.15 5.82
C MET A 661 23.68 -4.24 4.49
N HIS A 662 24.99 -4.49 4.56
CA HIS A 662 25.82 -4.84 3.41
C HIS A 662 26.91 -5.86 3.79
N PHE A 663 26.95 -6.98 3.06
CA PHE A 663 27.81 -8.14 3.42
C PHE A 663 29.19 -8.17 2.74
N GLY A 664 29.45 -7.27 1.79
CA GLY A 664 30.76 -7.07 1.16
C GLY A 664 31.26 -5.63 1.28
N PHE A 665 31.66 -5.02 0.15
CA PHE A 665 32.23 -3.67 0.12
C PHE A 665 31.21 -2.63 -0.42
N PRO A 666 30.51 -1.90 0.45
CA PRO A 666 29.57 -0.87 -0.02
C PRO A 666 30.32 0.29 -0.66
N THR A 667 29.69 0.89 -1.66
CA THR A 667 30.18 2.07 -2.36
C THR A 667 30.19 3.29 -1.45
N SER A 668 31.01 4.30 -1.78
CA SER A 668 31.02 5.57 -1.03
C SER A 668 29.67 6.28 -1.03
N TYR A 669 28.87 6.10 -2.08
CA TYR A 669 27.55 6.71 -2.18
C TYR A 669 26.52 6.00 -1.27
N GLU A 670 26.53 4.67 -1.21
CA GLU A 670 25.73 3.89 -0.25
C GLU A 670 26.07 4.26 1.19
N LYS A 671 27.37 4.36 1.52
CA LYS A 671 27.81 4.78 2.86
C LYS A 671 27.35 6.19 3.22
N MET A 672 27.47 7.12 2.27
CA MET A 672 27.00 8.49 2.46
C MET A 672 25.48 8.50 2.73
N CYS A 673 24.67 7.88 1.87
CA CYS A 673 23.22 7.79 2.05
C CYS A 673 22.84 7.17 3.40
N TYR A 674 23.46 6.03 3.76
CA TYR A 674 23.21 5.37 5.04
C TYR A 674 23.53 6.26 6.23
N THR A 675 24.69 6.93 6.18
CA THR A 675 25.12 7.79 7.27
C THR A 675 24.22 9.02 7.41
N LEU A 676 23.71 9.59 6.31
CA LEU A 676 22.75 10.70 6.37
C LEU A 676 21.41 10.28 6.97
N VAL A 677 20.91 9.08 6.62
CA VAL A 677 19.71 8.50 7.27
C VAL A 677 19.96 8.26 8.76
N LEU A 678 21.12 7.71 9.12
CA LEU A 678 21.51 7.50 10.52
C LEU A 678 21.61 8.83 11.29
N LYS A 679 22.16 9.89 10.69
CA LYS A 679 22.18 11.23 11.31
C LYS A 679 20.77 11.72 11.61
N GLY A 680 19.83 11.55 10.66
CA GLY A 680 18.43 11.85 10.88
C GLY A 680 17.81 11.06 12.03
N HIS A 681 18.10 9.76 12.10
CA HIS A 681 17.65 8.89 13.18
C HIS A 681 18.18 9.38 14.54
N ILE A 682 19.50 9.61 14.65
CA ILE A 682 20.15 10.08 15.88
C ILE A 682 19.63 11.47 16.28
N ALA A 683 19.44 12.37 15.33
CA ALA A 683 18.93 13.72 15.58
C ALA A 683 17.57 13.67 16.29
N LEU A 684 16.69 12.79 15.85
CA LEU A 684 15.38 12.61 16.49
C LEU A 684 15.47 11.81 17.79
N SER A 685 16.18 10.69 17.82
CA SER A 685 16.31 9.84 19.02
C SER A 685 17.01 10.54 20.19
N SER A 686 17.87 11.53 19.92
CA SER A 686 18.56 12.32 20.96
C SER A 686 17.89 13.69 21.22
N LEU A 687 16.75 13.95 20.60
CA LEU A 687 16.04 15.22 20.74
C LEU A 687 15.50 15.39 22.15
N ILE A 688 15.67 16.58 22.70
CA ILE A 688 15.00 17.04 23.92
C ILE A 688 14.02 18.13 23.51
N PHE A 689 12.74 17.95 23.81
CA PHE A 689 11.67 18.81 23.33
C PHE A 689 10.64 19.09 24.43
N PRO A 690 9.91 20.22 24.38
CA PRO A 690 8.84 20.47 25.32
C PRO A 690 7.74 19.41 25.27
N GLN A 691 7.14 19.10 26.42
CA GLN A 691 5.93 18.28 26.45
C GLN A 691 4.80 18.91 25.60
N ASP A 692 3.94 18.05 25.05
CA ASP A 692 2.76 18.41 24.25
C ASP A 692 3.05 19.10 22.90
N ILE A 693 4.30 19.07 22.41
CA ILE A 693 4.54 19.42 21.00
C ILE A 693 3.91 18.37 20.09
N ILE A 694 3.42 18.79 18.93
CA ILE A 694 2.89 17.88 17.90
C ILE A 694 4.08 17.30 17.12
N GLY A 695 4.06 16.00 16.83
CA GLY A 695 5.17 15.30 16.17
C GLY A 695 5.53 15.86 14.78
N GLN A 696 4.59 16.48 14.07
CA GLN A 696 4.86 17.22 12.81
C GLN A 696 5.97 18.27 12.96
N ARG A 697 6.14 18.86 14.15
CA ARG A 697 7.16 19.89 14.40
C ARG A 697 8.57 19.34 14.48
N ILE A 698 8.73 18.03 14.65
CA ILE A 698 10.04 17.38 14.82
C ILE A 698 10.40 16.43 13.68
N ASP A 699 9.51 16.21 12.72
CA ASP A 699 9.77 15.40 11.52
C ASP A 699 10.99 15.90 10.71
N SER A 700 11.17 17.22 10.60
CA SER A 700 12.27 17.81 9.84
C SER A 700 13.66 17.53 10.42
N PHE A 701 13.79 17.20 11.70
CA PHE A 701 15.09 16.83 12.29
C PHE A 701 15.65 15.55 11.67
N ALA A 702 14.77 14.62 11.27
CA ALA A 702 15.18 13.39 10.62
C ALA A 702 15.50 13.57 9.12
N ARG A 703 15.02 14.65 8.50
CA ARG A 703 15.21 14.95 7.07
C ARG A 703 16.38 15.87 6.78
N GLN A 704 16.78 16.70 7.75
CA GLN A 704 17.70 17.82 7.54
C GLN A 704 18.97 17.39 6.78
N SER A 705 19.65 16.33 7.21
CA SER A 705 20.89 15.88 6.58
C SER A 705 20.70 15.35 5.16
N LEU A 706 19.52 14.81 4.81
CA LEU A 706 19.20 14.43 3.44
C LEU A 706 18.89 15.65 2.57
N TRP A 707 18.12 16.61 3.08
CA TRP A 707 17.79 17.84 2.37
C TRP A 707 19.02 18.69 2.01
N GLU A 708 20.03 18.72 2.88
CA GLU A 708 21.30 19.42 2.64
C GLU A 708 22.03 18.93 1.38
N VAL A 709 21.74 17.70 0.92
CA VAL A 709 22.30 17.11 -0.32
C VAL A 709 21.25 16.88 -1.41
N GLY A 710 20.03 17.38 -1.23
CA GLY A 710 18.94 17.26 -2.22
C GLY A 710 18.28 15.88 -2.27
N LEU A 711 18.33 15.11 -1.18
CA LEU A 711 17.64 13.83 -1.02
C LEU A 711 16.45 13.97 -0.05
N ASP A 712 15.48 13.04 -0.12
CA ASP A 712 14.32 12.97 0.79
C ASP A 712 13.71 11.55 0.78
N TYR A 713 12.67 11.31 1.60
CA TYR A 713 11.86 10.08 1.62
C TYR A 713 10.36 10.37 1.69
N MET A 714 9.56 9.58 0.96
CA MET A 714 8.14 9.86 0.70
C MET A 714 7.16 9.21 1.70
N HIS A 715 7.57 9.07 2.96
CA HIS A 715 6.73 8.59 4.06
C HIS A 715 6.97 9.42 5.35
N GLY A 716 6.14 9.22 6.38
CA GLY A 716 6.35 9.83 7.69
C GLY A 716 7.62 9.34 8.36
N THR A 717 8.17 10.10 9.30
CA THR A 717 9.35 9.70 10.08
C THR A 717 9.02 8.69 11.19
N GLY A 718 7.76 8.60 11.60
CA GLY A 718 7.30 7.54 12.48
C GLY A 718 5.82 7.63 12.85
N HIS A 719 5.33 6.56 13.47
CA HIS A 719 3.96 6.35 13.92
C HIS A 719 3.94 5.87 15.37
N GLY A 720 2.80 5.96 16.05
CA GLY A 720 2.64 5.29 17.33
C GLY A 720 2.54 3.77 17.16
N VAL A 721 2.83 3.03 18.24
CA VAL A 721 2.76 1.56 18.26
C VAL A 721 1.93 1.07 19.45
N GLY A 722 1.01 0.14 19.18
CA GLY A 722 0.11 -0.45 20.17
C GLY A 722 0.76 -1.52 21.05
N SER A 723 0.15 -1.79 22.21
CA SER A 723 0.60 -2.80 23.18
C SER A 723 -0.06 -4.16 22.88
N PHE A 724 0.65 -5.04 22.15
CA PHE A 724 0.09 -6.25 21.51
C PHE A 724 -1.22 -5.92 20.79
N LEU A 725 -1.19 -4.85 20.01
CA LEU A 725 -2.25 -4.30 19.16
C LEU A 725 -1.60 -3.87 17.84
N ASN A 726 -2.33 -3.15 17.00
CA ASN A 726 -1.84 -2.64 15.72
C ASN A 726 -0.45 -2.02 15.83
N VAL A 727 0.43 -2.39 14.89
CA VAL A 727 1.78 -1.82 14.79
C VAL A 727 1.72 -0.33 14.44
N HIS A 728 0.77 0.06 13.59
CA HIS A 728 0.43 1.46 13.33
C HIS A 728 -0.74 1.88 14.24
N GLU A 729 -0.42 2.63 15.30
CA GLU A 729 -1.38 3.12 16.29
C GLU A 729 -1.36 4.66 16.35
N GLY A 730 -2.50 5.27 16.04
CA GLY A 730 -2.74 6.69 16.32
C GLY A 730 -3.09 6.96 17.79
N PRO A 731 -3.25 8.24 18.19
CA PRO A 731 -3.34 9.41 17.31
C PRO A 731 -2.03 10.19 17.14
N MET A 732 -0.97 9.82 17.87
CA MET A 732 0.35 10.44 17.75
C MET A 732 1.11 9.90 16.54
N GLY A 733 1.99 10.73 15.98
CA GLY A 733 2.86 10.36 14.87
C GLY A 733 3.83 11.49 14.55
N ILE A 734 4.89 11.15 13.82
CA ILE A 734 5.95 12.08 13.40
C ILE A 734 5.97 12.09 11.87
N HIS A 735 5.28 13.05 11.26
CA HIS A 735 5.16 13.12 9.81
C HIS A 735 4.96 14.57 9.33
N TYR A 736 5.29 14.86 8.07
CA TYR A 736 5.08 16.18 7.47
C TYR A 736 3.63 16.41 6.98
N ARG A 737 2.84 15.35 6.80
CA ARG A 737 1.48 15.44 6.27
C ARG A 737 0.60 16.31 7.19
N GLN A 738 -0.21 17.19 6.61
CA GLN A 738 -1.20 17.96 7.37
C GLN A 738 -2.18 16.98 8.03
N SER A 739 -2.43 17.16 9.32
CA SER A 739 -3.34 16.33 10.10
C SER A 739 -4.33 17.23 10.80
N LYS A 740 -5.62 16.89 10.71
CA LYS A 740 -6.66 17.49 11.55
C LYS A 740 -6.49 17.11 13.02
N LYS A 741 -5.86 15.95 13.28
CA LYS A 741 -5.61 15.39 14.61
C LYS A 741 -4.25 15.88 15.11
N LEU A 742 -4.27 16.94 15.92
CA LEU A 742 -3.08 17.56 16.51
C LEU A 742 -2.91 17.11 17.97
N VAL A 743 -2.45 15.88 18.17
CA VAL A 743 -2.17 15.35 19.51
C VAL A 743 -0.72 15.65 19.90
N GLY A 744 -0.55 16.24 21.09
CA GLY A 744 0.76 16.51 21.66
C GLY A 744 1.44 15.22 22.13
N LEU A 745 2.77 15.16 21.96
CA LEU A 745 3.58 14.05 22.43
C LEU A 745 3.70 14.07 23.96
N GLN A 746 3.46 12.91 24.58
CA GLN A 746 3.40 12.75 26.04
C GLN A 746 4.26 11.58 26.51
N GLU A 747 4.71 11.64 27.76
CA GLU A 747 5.42 10.55 28.42
C GLU A 747 4.61 9.24 28.37
N GLY A 748 5.29 8.13 28.12
CA GLY A 748 4.68 6.81 28.00
C GLY A 748 4.15 6.46 26.60
N MET A 749 4.11 7.40 25.65
CA MET A 749 3.85 7.07 24.25
C MET A 749 5.03 6.27 23.66
N ILE A 750 4.73 5.27 22.82
CA ILE A 750 5.71 4.51 22.05
C ILE A 750 5.55 4.91 20.58
N LEU A 751 6.64 5.32 19.93
CA LEU A 751 6.67 5.68 18.52
C LEU A 751 7.86 5.06 17.78
N SER A 752 7.71 4.81 16.48
CA SER A 752 8.84 4.53 15.59
C SER A 752 9.62 5.81 15.28
N ILE A 753 10.91 5.63 14.98
CA ILE A 753 11.81 6.61 14.38
C ILE A 753 12.50 5.91 13.22
N GLU A 754 12.02 6.14 12.00
CA GLU A 754 12.30 5.31 10.82
C GLU A 754 12.64 6.15 9.56
N PRO A 755 13.58 7.11 9.61
CA PRO A 755 13.98 7.81 8.39
C PRO A 755 14.52 6.84 7.34
N GLY A 756 14.43 7.25 6.08
CA GLY A 756 14.96 6.46 4.97
C GLY A 756 15.42 7.28 3.77
N VAL A 757 15.87 6.58 2.74
CA VAL A 757 16.12 7.11 1.40
C VAL A 757 15.98 5.97 0.40
N TYR A 758 15.27 6.20 -0.70
CA TYR A 758 14.96 5.18 -1.68
C TYR A 758 15.36 5.69 -3.05
N LEU A 759 16.24 4.96 -3.72
CA LEU A 759 16.72 5.28 -5.05
C LEU A 759 16.24 4.22 -6.02
N ASP A 760 15.23 4.59 -6.80
CA ASP A 760 14.59 3.72 -7.80
C ASP A 760 15.62 2.95 -8.63
N GLU A 761 15.35 1.66 -8.83
CA GLU A 761 16.20 0.73 -9.58
C GLU A 761 17.62 0.56 -9.02
N LYS A 762 17.90 1.01 -7.80
CA LYS A 762 19.22 0.89 -7.14
C LYS A 762 19.13 0.20 -5.78
N PHE A 763 18.73 0.95 -4.75
CA PHE A 763 18.69 0.48 -3.37
C PHE A 763 17.80 1.39 -2.53
N GLY A 764 17.35 0.89 -1.39
CA GLY A 764 16.76 1.70 -0.34
C GLY A 764 17.42 1.44 1.00
N ILE A 765 17.34 2.45 1.86
CA ILE A 765 17.86 2.42 3.22
C ILE A 765 16.74 2.94 4.11
N ARG A 766 16.41 2.19 5.15
CA ARG A 766 15.57 2.64 6.27
C ARG A 766 16.19 2.15 7.56
N LEU A 767 16.19 3.00 8.59
CA LEU A 767 16.80 2.74 9.88
C LEU A 767 15.81 3.05 10.99
N GLU A 768 15.30 2.01 11.61
CA GLU A 768 14.14 2.14 12.48
C GLU A 768 14.35 1.57 13.87
N ASN A 769 13.89 2.34 14.85
CA ASN A 769 13.75 1.88 16.23
C ASN A 769 12.39 2.32 16.75
N LEU A 770 11.76 1.47 17.55
CA LEU A 770 10.73 1.93 18.46
C LEU A 770 11.39 2.55 19.69
N ALA A 771 10.80 3.64 20.17
CA ALA A 771 11.24 4.35 21.35
C ALA A 771 10.04 4.77 22.21
N VAL A 772 10.21 4.71 23.53
CA VAL A 772 9.25 5.24 24.49
C VAL A 772 9.62 6.67 24.87
N ILE A 773 8.64 7.56 24.93
CA ILE A 773 8.84 8.94 25.38
C ILE A 773 8.97 8.95 26.91
N LYS A 774 9.98 9.66 27.41
CA LYS A 774 10.24 9.87 28.84
C LYS A 774 10.53 11.32 29.15
N LYS A 775 10.39 11.70 30.42
CA LYS A 775 10.89 13.00 30.89
C LYS A 775 12.39 13.13 30.66
N ALA A 776 12.80 14.28 30.13
CA ALA A 776 14.19 14.67 29.95
C ALA A 776 14.68 15.47 31.16
N VAL A 777 15.94 15.28 31.52
CA VAL A 777 16.63 16.14 32.49
C VAL A 777 17.27 17.30 31.74
N THR A 778 16.86 18.53 32.05
CA THR A 778 17.38 19.75 31.45
C THR A 778 18.19 20.57 32.44
N ALA A 779 19.22 21.28 31.95
CA ALA A 779 20.05 22.16 32.79
C ALA A 779 19.28 23.37 33.36
N HIS A 780 18.17 23.74 32.71
CA HIS A 780 17.33 24.87 33.09
C HIS A 780 15.86 24.47 33.04
N LYS A 781 15.06 25.13 33.87
CA LYS A 781 13.60 25.06 33.84
C LYS A 781 13.05 26.34 33.21
N PHE A 782 12.42 26.24 32.05
CA PHE A 782 11.75 27.38 31.43
C PHE A 782 10.28 27.41 31.91
N ARG A 783 9.98 28.28 32.88
CA ARG A 783 8.68 28.33 33.56
C ARG A 783 8.35 26.94 34.17
N ASP A 784 7.13 26.46 33.98
CA ASP A 784 6.66 25.13 34.41
C ASP A 784 6.57 24.13 33.26
N LEU A 785 7.34 24.35 32.20
CA LEU A 785 7.36 23.45 31.04
C LEU A 785 8.23 22.23 31.34
N ASP A 786 7.62 21.04 31.32
CA ASP A 786 8.33 19.78 31.31
C ASP A 786 8.91 19.53 29.91
N PHE A 787 10.05 18.85 29.86
CA PHE A 787 10.72 18.43 28.63
C PHE A 787 10.76 16.91 28.57
N LEU A 788 10.70 16.39 27.34
CA LEU A 788 10.65 14.99 27.01
C LEU A 788 11.82 14.62 26.08
N THR A 789 12.13 13.34 26.02
CA THR A 789 13.11 12.73 25.10
C THR A 789 12.70 11.29 24.80
N PHE A 790 13.42 10.64 23.89
CA PHE A 790 13.17 9.25 23.48
C PHE A 790 14.14 8.29 24.18
N GLU A 791 13.60 7.18 24.71
CA GLU A 791 14.37 6.01 25.13
C GLU A 791 14.15 4.88 24.14
N PRO A 792 15.21 4.35 23.48
CA PRO A 792 15.06 3.26 22.53
C PRO A 792 14.59 1.98 23.23
N LEU A 793 13.54 1.36 22.67
CA LEU A 793 13.13 0.00 23.00
C LEU A 793 13.88 -1.01 22.12
N THR A 794 14.01 -0.72 20.83
CA THR A 794 14.76 -1.55 19.88
C THR A 794 16.27 -1.48 20.15
N LEU A 795 16.88 -2.63 20.45
CA LEU A 795 18.31 -2.75 20.79
C LEU A 795 19.08 -3.62 19.78
N VAL A 796 19.01 -3.27 18.50
CA VAL A 796 19.68 -4.00 17.41
C VAL A 796 20.81 -3.14 16.83
N PRO A 797 22.05 -3.62 16.69
CA PRO A 797 23.14 -2.83 16.15
C PRO A 797 22.84 -2.27 14.74
N PHE A 798 23.32 -1.06 14.47
CA PHE A 798 23.43 -0.51 13.12
C PHE A 798 24.64 -1.12 12.39
N ASP A 799 24.54 -1.30 11.07
CA ASP A 799 25.61 -1.92 10.28
C ASP A 799 26.78 -0.96 10.09
N LYS A 800 27.89 -1.27 10.77
CA LYS A 800 29.10 -0.44 10.75
C LYS A 800 29.79 -0.40 9.39
N ASN A 801 29.56 -1.39 8.52
CA ASN A 801 30.16 -1.39 7.19
C ASN A 801 29.62 -0.24 6.33
N LEU A 802 28.38 0.15 6.56
CA LEU A 802 27.68 1.21 5.84
C LEU A 802 27.86 2.61 6.46
N ILE A 803 28.50 2.72 7.62
CA ILE A 803 28.73 4.01 8.27
C ILE A 803 30.03 4.64 7.75
N ASP A 804 29.98 5.92 7.40
CA ASP A 804 31.13 6.78 7.19
C ASP A 804 31.36 7.66 8.43
N PRO A 805 32.30 7.31 9.32
CA PRO A 805 32.54 8.06 10.56
C PRO A 805 32.93 9.51 10.32
N ALA A 806 33.47 9.86 9.15
CA ALA A 806 33.87 11.23 8.83
C ALA A 806 32.68 12.18 8.65
N LEU A 807 31.47 11.65 8.43
CA LEU A 807 30.23 12.44 8.33
C LEU A 807 29.51 12.60 9.67
N LEU A 808 29.94 11.87 10.71
CA LEU A 808 29.38 11.95 12.05
C LEU A 808 30.12 13.02 12.87
N THR A 809 29.35 13.82 13.60
CA THR A 809 29.85 14.67 14.66
C THR A 809 30.25 13.82 15.86
N GLU A 810 31.09 14.37 16.74
CA GLU A 810 31.48 13.69 17.99
C GLU A 810 30.27 13.31 18.86
N LYS A 811 29.23 14.17 18.90
CA LYS A 811 27.98 13.88 19.64
C LYS A 811 27.24 12.67 19.05
N GLU A 812 27.12 12.60 17.73
CA GLU A 812 26.45 11.48 17.05
C GLU A 812 27.24 10.17 17.22
N LEU A 813 28.57 10.25 17.12
CA LEU A 813 29.44 9.10 17.34
C LEU A 813 29.34 8.57 18.77
N ASN A 814 29.34 9.46 19.76
CA ASN A 814 29.15 9.10 21.17
C ASN A 814 27.77 8.49 21.43
N TRP A 815 26.71 9.02 20.82
CA TRP A 815 25.37 8.43 20.91
C TRP A 815 25.36 7.01 20.34
N LEU A 816 25.95 6.80 19.16
CA LEU A 816 26.01 5.50 18.50
C LEU A 816 26.78 4.46 19.32
N ASN A 817 27.96 4.83 19.83
CA ASN A 817 28.78 3.95 20.67
C ASN A 817 28.08 3.63 22.00
N THR A 818 27.35 4.59 22.58
CA THR A 818 26.54 4.36 23.78
C THR A 818 25.39 3.39 23.48
N TYR A 819 24.67 3.60 22.37
CA TYR A 819 23.60 2.72 21.92
C TYR A 819 24.11 1.29 21.71
N HIS A 820 25.21 1.12 20.97
CA HIS A 820 25.84 -0.19 20.74
C HIS A 820 26.30 -0.86 22.03
N SER A 821 26.84 -0.10 23.00
CA SER A 821 27.20 -0.63 24.31
C SER A 821 25.99 -1.16 25.08
N THR A 822 24.86 -0.45 25.03
CA THR A 822 23.59 -0.90 25.61
C THR A 822 23.07 -2.16 24.92
N CYS A 823 23.14 -2.25 23.58
CA CYS A 823 22.77 -3.46 22.85
C CYS A 823 23.61 -4.66 23.31
N LYS A 824 24.93 -4.49 23.39
CA LYS A 824 25.87 -5.52 23.84
C LYS A 824 25.56 -6.01 25.26
N GLU A 825 25.29 -5.09 26.17
CA GLU A 825 25.01 -5.43 27.57
C GLU A 825 23.66 -6.15 27.70
N VAL A 826 22.58 -5.51 27.25
CA VAL A 826 21.22 -5.99 27.51
C VAL A 826 20.90 -7.23 26.68
N VAL A 827 21.08 -7.15 25.36
CA VAL A 827 20.76 -8.27 24.45
C VAL A 827 21.79 -9.37 24.58
N GLY A 828 23.06 -9.02 24.82
CA GLY A 828 24.10 -10.01 25.02
C GLY A 828 23.87 -10.89 26.25
N ASN A 829 23.42 -10.29 27.37
CA ASN A 829 23.02 -11.06 28.56
C ASN A 829 21.86 -12.03 28.26
N PHE A 830 20.87 -11.59 27.48
CA PHE A 830 19.75 -12.45 27.08
C PHE A 830 20.19 -13.61 26.17
N LEU A 831 21.03 -13.34 25.16
CA LEU A 831 21.62 -14.36 24.28
C LEU A 831 22.42 -15.41 25.06
N LEU A 832 23.26 -14.97 26.01
CA LEU A 832 24.03 -15.86 26.87
C LEU A 832 23.13 -16.76 27.72
N ASN A 833 22.06 -16.20 28.30
CA ASN A 833 21.09 -16.97 29.08
C ASN A 833 20.35 -18.02 28.24
N ARG A 834 20.11 -17.75 26.94
CA ARG A 834 19.56 -18.71 25.97
C ARG A 834 20.61 -19.65 25.36
N GLY A 835 21.88 -19.56 25.77
CA GLY A 835 22.96 -20.39 25.24
C GLY A 835 23.41 -20.05 23.81
N LYS A 836 22.98 -18.91 23.25
CA LYS A 836 23.25 -18.47 21.87
C LYS A 836 24.61 -17.78 21.76
N LYS A 837 25.69 -18.51 22.08
CA LYS A 837 27.06 -17.99 22.17
C LYS A 837 27.59 -17.40 20.85
N GLU A 838 27.19 -17.98 19.72
CA GLU A 838 27.64 -17.55 18.41
C GLU A 838 27.06 -16.18 18.03
N ALA A 839 25.76 -15.98 18.24
CA ALA A 839 25.11 -14.68 18.06
C ALA A 839 25.64 -13.64 19.05
N TYR A 840 25.97 -14.04 20.28
CA TYR A 840 26.63 -13.15 21.25
C TYR A 840 28.01 -12.68 20.76
N GLN A 841 28.84 -13.58 20.21
CA GLN A 841 30.14 -13.21 19.66
C GLN A 841 29.99 -12.24 18.46
N TRP A 842 29.04 -12.52 17.57
CA TRP A 842 28.70 -11.60 16.48
C TRP A 842 28.26 -10.23 17.02
N LEU A 843 27.42 -10.20 18.07
CA LEU A 843 26.96 -8.95 18.68
C LEU A 843 28.12 -8.12 19.24
N ILE A 844 29.13 -8.75 19.88
CA ILE A 844 30.33 -8.05 20.36
C ILE A 844 31.06 -7.37 19.21
N GLU A 845 31.22 -8.06 18.09
CA GLU A 845 31.91 -7.52 16.91
C GLU A 845 31.08 -6.40 16.26
N ALA A 846 29.78 -6.60 16.10
CA ALA A 846 28.86 -5.60 15.57
C ALA A 846 28.76 -4.33 16.43
N THR A 847 29.00 -4.44 17.75
CA THR A 847 28.94 -3.33 18.72
C THR A 847 30.30 -2.79 19.13
N SER A 848 31.39 -3.22 18.49
CA SER A 848 32.71 -2.62 18.79
C SER A 848 32.70 -1.13 18.46
N HIS A 849 33.40 -0.35 19.30
CA HIS A 849 33.48 1.10 19.19
C HIS A 849 33.89 1.57 17.78
N LEU A 850 33.20 2.59 17.26
CA LEU A 850 33.55 3.31 16.04
C LEU A 850 34.34 4.57 16.41
N GLY A 851 35.49 4.78 15.73
CA GLY A 851 36.41 5.87 16.03
C GLY A 851 37.47 5.44 17.02
#